data_AF-A0A975LEM7-F1
#
_entry.id   AF-A0A975LEM7-F1
#
_cell.length_a   1.000
_cell.length_b   1.000
_cell.length_c   1.000
_cell.angle_alpha   90.00
_cell.angle_beta   90.00
_cell.angle_gamma   90.00
#
_symmetry.space_group_name_H-M   'P 1'
#
loop_
_entity.id
_entity.type
_entity.pdbx_description
1 polymer ?
#
loop_
_entity_poly.entity_id
_entity_poly.type
_entity_poly.pdbx_seq_one_letter_code
_entity_poly.pdbx_strand_id
1 'polypeptide(L)'
;MLRIEISQGQWVESPNLLPYPNHLKLDESFDNAVVQRIVNSKESLPVLTKVQLIDGNKVFDYLVNNSPTERIGYNAYIQTLELIEPTEIAKGIQLDNITITQPLNPDIHHPKKMLDEEIDRILEITPVVKLDNIDKTILYKFEIDPQIRTFFHTIDSPDFSFSEYTLFDFLVDIGMYLDMFPRIKFGNYETNGKLMISFDELDVKNKNNYIVENNNRVETQQPLENYANTVISNVSNLSVDDIIVHPAEGLGVYVNAPEGKSEITDDNAIITLPNRINKIIKIEGYYIGPSSTTKAWYDVTKYIYEFKEWETLKPAALVSADPWNTKDYTLYYKYNDKHIMNIKGFCHGGDGPLSNEVRTTMYRITYIPYIDTKTSQSNQAKTEYAVIYNQNNNIIENSVYSKHLKNYIKRMENGDEILSKIYNSLDDLPQLGHYVNDDYILTNLSYTKYYNYYDVTKQLSKGYTRRAEFIRAKNEIRTWEIPATGRIENRNILIGEKLYIGVLKSDLSNYEKENSVSINPSRFDLILENEFNFLVNKPQENRSIFAGLRFHLKNDTIIPAKVVVSRAIYGNKIIYEIKTLNNTLLGYSKSLNWVSKVNNQLGVTYTDEYGNFETVDIGFSHSFDFLTKEDFARDYPLSNETEVNGFFHNAEITLNQLNVKKDAREIINLTYNLEYKTIGSLFFHDKNIKKYRNSINSYSLKLYFFTSCLSLDTSISDDFILQLTFNSRTPEISYESDDIDKFNINYSFSSLETTIVDNLQTIVLLVEETKDIIMLINDDNSIEQLKTSLRSGEFNVYFK
;
A
#
# COMPACT_ATOMS: atom_id res chain seq x y z
N MET A 1 46.38 3.53 8.62
CA MET A 1 47.00 2.19 8.76
C MET A 1 45.99 1.17 8.28
N LEU A 2 46.43 0.09 7.66
CA LEU A 2 45.54 -0.98 7.21
C LEU A 2 45.89 -2.28 7.96
N ARG A 3 44.91 -2.94 8.59
CA ARG A 3 45.05 -4.33 9.09
C ARG A 3 44.39 -5.27 8.08
N ILE A 4 45.08 -6.30 7.65
CA ILE A 4 44.56 -7.28 6.68
C ILE A 4 44.58 -8.67 7.30
N GLU A 5 43.46 -9.39 7.20
CA GLU A 5 43.35 -10.77 7.63
C GLU A 5 44.12 -11.68 6.65
N ILE A 6 45.14 -12.38 7.13
CA ILE A 6 45.95 -13.33 6.33
C ILE A 6 45.54 -14.79 6.56
N SER A 7 44.97 -15.07 7.72
CA SER A 7 44.33 -16.33 8.10
C SER A 7 43.27 -16.01 9.16
N GLN A 8 42.32 -16.92 9.40
CA GLN A 8 41.15 -16.60 10.23
C GLN A 8 41.56 -16.11 11.63
N GLY A 9 41.30 -14.82 11.91
CA GLY A 9 41.68 -14.15 13.16
C GLY A 9 43.15 -13.69 13.28
N GLN A 10 43.99 -13.90 12.26
CA GLN A 10 45.35 -13.39 12.20
C GLN A 10 45.46 -12.18 11.27
N TRP A 11 45.95 -11.07 11.80
CA TRP A 11 46.01 -9.78 11.12
C TRP A 11 47.46 -9.33 10.89
N VAL A 12 47.71 -8.73 9.72
CA VAL A 12 48.99 -8.08 9.38
C VAL A 12 48.76 -6.60 9.16
N GLU A 13 49.63 -5.78 9.76
CA GLU A 13 49.58 -4.33 9.64
C GLU A 13 50.36 -3.80 8.44
N SER A 14 49.78 -2.84 7.74
CA SER A 14 50.40 -2.07 6.67
C SER A 14 50.30 -0.58 7.02
N PRO A 15 51.36 0.01 7.61
CA PRO A 15 51.30 1.38 8.14
C PRO A 15 51.37 2.46 7.04
N ASN A 16 52.06 2.17 5.94
CA ASN A 16 52.34 3.14 4.89
C ASN A 16 51.33 3.02 3.75
N LEU A 17 50.35 3.93 3.74
CA LEU A 17 49.35 4.03 2.68
C LEU A 17 49.58 5.33 1.89
N LEU A 18 49.37 5.27 0.57
CA LEU A 18 49.25 6.47 -0.23
C LEU A 18 47.95 7.22 0.13
N PRO A 19 47.80 8.50 -0.27
CA PRO A 19 46.53 9.19 -0.10
C PRO A 19 45.37 8.37 -0.62
N TYR A 20 44.31 8.25 0.17
CA TYR A 20 43.20 7.36 -0.12
C TYR A 20 41.88 8.09 0.10
N PRO A 21 40.90 7.93 -0.81
CA PRO A 21 39.52 8.32 -0.55
C PRO A 21 38.81 7.28 0.31
N ASN A 22 37.96 7.77 1.21
CA ASN A 22 36.99 7.01 1.97
C ASN A 22 35.62 7.66 1.83
N HIS A 23 34.63 6.87 1.43
CA HIS A 23 33.27 7.30 1.16
C HIS A 23 32.32 6.66 2.18
N LEU A 24 31.86 7.46 3.13
CA LEU A 24 30.91 7.07 4.17
C LEU A 24 29.51 7.57 3.81
N LYS A 25 28.51 6.70 3.94
CA LYS A 25 27.15 6.95 3.49
C LYS A 25 26.15 6.55 4.57
N LEU A 26 25.18 7.43 4.82
CA LEU A 26 24.07 7.15 5.72
C LEU A 26 22.95 6.38 5.02
N ASP A 27 22.93 6.40 3.68
CA ASP A 27 21.91 5.73 2.86
C ASP A 27 22.20 4.23 2.65
N GLU A 28 21.34 3.58 1.88
CA GLU A 28 21.37 2.14 1.59
C GLU A 28 22.54 1.70 0.70
N SER A 29 23.35 2.65 0.22
CA SER A 29 24.59 2.35 -0.46
C SER A 29 25.64 1.86 0.53
N PHE A 30 26.55 1.05 0.02
CA PHE A 30 27.68 0.58 0.82
C PHE A 30 28.80 1.59 0.86
N ASP A 31 29.34 1.72 2.07
CA ASP A 31 30.60 2.42 2.31
C ASP A 31 31.68 1.77 1.46
N ASN A 32 32.57 2.59 0.92
CA ASN A 32 33.68 2.11 0.11
C ASN A 32 34.90 3.00 0.27
N ALA A 33 36.07 2.41 0.05
CA ALA A 33 37.34 3.10 0.09
C ALA A 33 38.28 2.55 -0.98
N VAL A 34 39.22 3.37 -1.45
CA VAL A 34 40.26 2.91 -2.38
C VAL A 34 41.62 3.15 -1.76
N VAL A 35 42.30 2.09 -1.36
CA VAL A 35 43.56 2.18 -0.62
C VAL A 35 44.70 1.62 -1.45
N GLN A 36 45.76 2.39 -1.63
CA GLN A 36 46.97 1.92 -2.31
C GLN A 36 48.10 1.67 -1.33
N ARG A 37 48.77 0.52 -1.50
CA ARG A 37 49.94 0.12 -0.71
C ARG A 37 51.05 -0.41 -1.59
N ILE A 38 52.29 -0.29 -1.12
CA ILE A 38 53.46 -0.87 -1.78
C ILE A 38 53.72 -2.26 -1.18
N VAL A 39 53.80 -3.28 -2.03
CA VAL A 39 54.02 -4.68 -1.66
C VAL A 39 55.16 -5.28 -2.47
N ASN A 40 55.77 -6.34 -1.93
CA ASN A 40 56.89 -7.03 -2.58
C ASN A 40 56.45 -8.25 -3.41
N SER A 41 55.15 -8.58 -3.38
CA SER A 41 54.56 -9.69 -4.13
C SER A 41 53.68 -9.17 -5.27
N LYS A 42 53.65 -9.91 -6.38
CA LYS A 42 52.72 -9.69 -7.49
C LYS A 42 51.30 -10.16 -7.16
N GLU A 43 51.15 -11.03 -6.16
CA GLU A 43 49.89 -11.70 -5.86
C GLU A 43 48.85 -10.70 -5.33
N SER A 44 47.70 -10.68 -6.00
CA SER A 44 46.50 -9.95 -5.60
C SER A 44 45.90 -10.58 -4.33
N LEU A 45 45.30 -9.75 -3.48
CA LEU A 45 44.51 -10.25 -2.36
C LEU A 45 43.20 -10.87 -2.86
N PRO A 46 42.78 -12.03 -2.33
CA PRO A 46 41.49 -12.61 -2.66
C PRO A 46 40.33 -11.65 -2.38
N VAL A 47 39.28 -11.73 -3.19
CA VAL A 47 38.00 -11.03 -2.93
C VAL A 47 37.41 -11.54 -1.61
N LEU A 48 36.70 -10.67 -0.88
CA LEU A 48 36.15 -10.90 0.47
C LEU A 48 37.20 -11.07 1.58
N THR A 49 38.48 -10.79 1.31
CA THR A 49 39.49 -10.68 2.37
C THR A 49 39.08 -9.55 3.33
N LYS A 50 39.07 -9.82 4.65
CA LYS A 50 38.69 -8.82 5.65
C LYS A 50 39.82 -7.85 5.90
N VAL A 51 39.47 -6.58 5.95
CA VAL A 51 40.41 -5.46 6.07
C VAL A 51 39.83 -4.44 7.04
N GLN A 52 40.66 -3.94 7.96
CA GLN A 52 40.30 -2.79 8.79
C GLN A 52 41.16 -1.60 8.40
N LEU A 53 40.50 -0.51 8.04
CA LEU A 53 41.13 0.77 7.82
C LEU A 53 41.11 1.56 9.12
N ILE A 54 42.30 1.77 9.70
CA ILE A 54 42.48 2.47 10.97
C ILE A 54 43.00 3.87 10.68
N ASP A 55 42.24 4.88 11.11
CA ASP A 55 42.61 6.28 10.98
C ASP A 55 42.41 7.01 12.32
N GLY A 56 43.53 7.31 13.00
CA GLY A 56 43.50 7.82 14.37
C GLY A 56 42.86 6.79 15.31
N ASN A 57 41.78 7.20 15.99
CA ASN A 57 41.00 6.35 16.89
C ASN A 57 39.80 5.66 16.19
N LYS A 58 39.56 5.93 14.90
CA LYS A 58 38.44 5.35 14.15
C LYS A 58 38.90 4.10 13.40
N VAL A 59 38.07 3.06 13.45
CA VAL A 59 38.27 1.80 12.75
C VAL A 59 37.09 1.58 11.82
N PHE A 60 37.39 1.38 10.53
CA PHE A 60 36.39 1.07 9.51
C PHE A 60 36.60 -0.35 9.01
N ASP A 61 35.56 -1.17 9.10
CA ASP A 61 35.59 -2.55 8.64
C ASP A 61 35.22 -2.62 7.15
N TYR A 62 36.03 -3.32 6.36
CA TYR A 62 35.85 -3.48 4.92
C TYR A 62 36.20 -4.89 4.45
N LEU A 63 35.76 -5.19 3.23
CA LEU A 63 36.13 -6.35 2.45
C LEU A 63 36.83 -5.91 1.17
N VAL A 64 37.81 -6.70 0.72
CA VAL A 64 38.39 -6.52 -0.61
C VAL A 64 37.36 -6.89 -1.67
N ASN A 65 36.89 -5.91 -2.44
CA ASN A 65 36.08 -6.13 -3.64
C ASN A 65 36.97 -6.49 -4.84
N ASN A 66 38.10 -5.78 -4.98
CA ASN A 66 39.08 -5.98 -6.03
C ASN A 66 40.48 -5.54 -5.57
N SER A 67 41.53 -6.12 -6.14
CA SER A 67 42.92 -5.86 -5.71
C SER A 67 43.97 -5.86 -6.84
N PRO A 68 43.80 -5.04 -7.91
CA PRO A 68 44.78 -4.99 -8.99
C PRO A 68 46.17 -4.61 -8.47
N THR A 69 47.19 -5.29 -9.01
CA THR A 69 48.59 -5.12 -8.60
C THR A 69 49.44 -4.75 -9.81
N GLU A 70 50.08 -3.58 -9.76
CA GLU A 70 50.90 -3.01 -10.83
C GLU A 70 52.37 -2.95 -10.42
N ARG A 71 53.27 -3.28 -11.34
CA ARG A 71 54.71 -3.30 -11.07
C ARG A 71 55.29 -1.89 -11.18
N ILE A 72 55.97 -1.42 -10.13
CA ILE A 72 56.65 -0.11 -10.10
C ILE A 72 58.17 -0.20 -10.01
N GLY A 73 58.73 -1.37 -9.65
CA GLY A 73 60.17 -1.54 -9.51
C GLY A 73 60.65 -2.98 -9.49
N TYR A 74 61.92 -3.18 -9.10
CA TYR A 74 62.49 -4.50 -8.85
C TYR A 74 61.97 -5.03 -7.50
N ASN A 75 61.12 -6.06 -7.52
CA ASN A 75 60.40 -6.61 -6.35
C ASN A 75 59.54 -5.58 -5.58
N ALA A 76 59.00 -4.58 -6.28
CA ALA A 76 58.06 -3.60 -5.71
C ALA A 76 56.86 -3.43 -6.64
N TYR A 77 55.67 -3.53 -6.06
CA TYR A 77 54.38 -3.42 -6.72
C TYR A 77 53.48 -2.47 -5.95
N ILE A 78 52.65 -1.69 -6.65
CA ILE A 78 51.53 -0.98 -6.06
C ILE A 78 50.33 -1.90 -6.16
N GLN A 79 49.72 -2.21 -5.02
CA GLN A 79 48.45 -2.91 -4.94
C GLN A 79 47.37 -1.90 -4.57
N THR A 80 46.40 -1.72 -5.47
CA THR A 80 45.22 -0.89 -5.25
C THR A 80 44.12 -1.79 -4.71
N LEU A 81 43.63 -1.50 -3.51
CA LEU A 81 42.55 -2.23 -2.86
C LEU A 81 41.26 -1.43 -2.99
N GLU A 82 40.33 -1.95 -3.77
CA GLU A 82 38.95 -1.46 -3.79
C GLU A 82 38.21 -2.16 -2.65
N LEU A 83 37.82 -1.38 -1.65
CA LEU A 83 37.24 -1.85 -0.40
C LEU A 83 35.74 -1.54 -0.38
N ILE A 84 34.94 -2.49 0.11
CA ILE A 84 33.49 -2.37 0.26
C ILE A 84 33.03 -2.82 1.64
N GLU A 85 31.95 -2.24 2.15
CA GLU A 85 31.34 -2.58 3.43
C GLU A 85 31.04 -4.10 3.59
N PRO A 86 31.19 -4.69 4.79
CA PRO A 86 30.94 -6.12 5.01
C PRO A 86 29.51 -6.59 4.73
N THR A 87 28.54 -5.67 4.73
CA THR A 87 27.13 -5.94 4.43
C THR A 87 26.92 -6.57 3.06
N GLU A 88 27.84 -6.35 2.10
CA GLU A 88 27.83 -7.00 0.78
C GLU A 88 27.82 -8.53 0.85
N ILE A 89 28.40 -9.15 1.89
CA ILE A 89 28.36 -10.61 2.06
C ILE A 89 26.92 -11.14 2.12
N ALA A 90 25.99 -10.38 2.70
CA ALA A 90 24.62 -10.84 2.89
C ALA A 90 23.85 -11.02 1.57
N LYS A 91 24.26 -10.33 0.49
CA LYS A 91 23.65 -10.48 -0.84
C LYS A 91 23.94 -11.83 -1.49
N GLY A 92 25.02 -12.50 -1.08
CA GLY A 92 25.41 -13.82 -1.60
C GLY A 92 24.79 -15.00 -0.84
N ILE A 93 24.02 -14.74 0.22
CA ILE A 93 23.49 -15.78 1.10
C ILE A 93 22.01 -15.95 0.80
N GLN A 94 21.66 -17.04 0.13
CA GLN A 94 20.27 -17.40 -0.13
C GLN A 94 19.64 -18.01 1.13
N LEU A 95 18.43 -17.56 1.46
CA LEU A 95 17.63 -18.09 2.54
C LEU A 95 16.62 -19.14 2.02
N ASP A 96 16.22 -20.05 2.89
CA ASP A 96 15.10 -20.95 2.64
C ASP A 96 13.77 -20.16 2.62
N ASN A 97 12.78 -20.67 1.87
CA ASN A 97 11.45 -20.10 1.86
C ASN A 97 10.80 -20.28 3.24
N ILE A 98 10.52 -19.17 3.92
CA ILE A 98 10.01 -19.18 5.30
C ILE A 98 8.92 -18.13 5.47
N THR A 99 7.89 -18.51 6.23
CA THR A 99 6.81 -17.61 6.60
C THR A 99 6.75 -17.52 8.12
N ILE A 100 6.63 -16.30 8.59
CA ILE A 100 6.52 -15.89 9.98
C ILE A 100 5.10 -15.34 10.12
N THR A 101 4.32 -15.95 11.00
CA THR A 101 2.95 -15.53 11.31
C THR A 101 2.78 -15.42 12.81
N GLN A 102 2.10 -14.38 13.26
CA GLN A 102 1.70 -14.19 14.63
C GLN A 102 0.40 -14.95 14.95
N PRO A 103 0.25 -15.44 16.19
CA PRO A 103 -1.00 -16.04 16.62
C PRO A 103 -2.11 -14.99 16.64
N LEU A 104 -3.22 -15.27 15.94
CA LEU A 104 -4.40 -14.38 15.86
C LEU A 104 -5.02 -14.11 17.24
N ASN A 105 -4.97 -15.10 18.14
CA ASN A 105 -5.43 -15.01 19.52
C ASN A 105 -4.30 -15.49 20.44
N PRO A 106 -3.39 -14.61 20.87
CA PRO A 106 -2.25 -15.01 21.69
C PRO A 106 -2.72 -15.49 23.06
N ASP A 107 -2.14 -16.60 23.53
CA ASP A 107 -2.37 -17.15 24.86
C ASP A 107 -1.03 -17.45 25.57
N ILE A 108 -1.09 -17.99 26.78
CA ILE A 108 0.12 -18.27 27.58
C ILE A 108 1.04 -19.33 26.95
N HIS A 109 0.52 -20.16 26.04
CA HIS A 109 1.25 -21.21 25.34
C HIS A 109 1.68 -20.77 23.92
N HIS A 110 1.03 -19.77 23.35
CA HIS A 110 1.27 -19.19 22.04
C HIS A 110 1.37 -17.66 22.16
N PRO A 111 2.39 -17.14 22.88
CA PRO A 111 2.60 -15.70 22.95
C PRO A 111 3.01 -15.17 21.59
N LYS A 112 2.81 -13.86 21.39
CA LYS A 112 3.42 -13.17 20.26
C LYS A 112 4.93 -13.28 20.35
N LYS A 113 5.56 -13.45 19.19
CA LYS A 113 7.01 -13.53 19.10
C LYS A 113 7.63 -12.16 18.87
N MET A 114 8.77 -11.93 19.49
CA MET A 114 9.52 -10.68 19.36
C MET A 114 10.40 -10.70 18.11
N LEU A 115 10.80 -9.52 17.65
CA LEU A 115 11.54 -9.38 16.40
C LEU A 115 12.94 -10.02 16.46
N ASP A 116 13.62 -9.96 17.60
CA ASP A 116 14.93 -10.59 17.81
C ASP A 116 14.86 -12.12 17.73
N GLU A 117 13.80 -12.72 18.28
CA GLU A 117 13.57 -14.17 18.24
C GLU A 117 13.40 -14.69 16.82
N GLU A 118 12.69 -13.95 15.96
CA GLU A 118 12.50 -14.31 14.56
C GLU A 118 13.76 -14.07 13.71
N ILE A 119 14.55 -13.03 14.00
CA ILE A 119 15.87 -12.85 13.37
C ILE A 119 16.80 -13.99 13.75
N ASP A 120 16.89 -14.34 15.03
CA ASP A 120 17.74 -15.45 15.49
C ASP A 120 17.33 -16.74 14.79
N ARG A 121 16.04 -17.05 14.68
CA ARG A 121 15.53 -18.20 13.92
C ARG A 121 16.00 -18.24 12.45
N ILE A 122 16.06 -17.10 11.77
CA ILE A 122 16.52 -17.00 10.37
C ILE A 122 18.04 -17.13 10.28
N LEU A 123 18.77 -16.50 11.20
CA LEU A 123 20.22 -16.68 11.31
C LEU A 123 20.57 -18.14 11.63
N GLU A 124 19.69 -18.86 12.32
CA GLU A 124 19.89 -20.25 12.68
C GLU A 124 19.86 -21.23 11.49
N ILE A 125 19.04 -20.93 10.50
CA ILE A 125 18.86 -21.75 9.29
C ILE A 125 19.79 -21.34 8.15
N THR A 126 20.54 -20.24 8.32
CA THR A 126 21.46 -19.71 7.30
C THR A 126 22.67 -20.65 7.11
N PRO A 127 23.12 -20.94 5.86
CA PRO A 127 24.10 -22.00 5.59
C PRO A 127 25.45 -21.86 6.32
N VAL A 128 25.95 -23.03 6.73
CA VAL A 128 27.09 -23.26 7.64
C VAL A 128 28.43 -23.27 6.89
N VAL A 129 29.49 -22.69 7.48
CA VAL A 129 30.88 -22.85 7.00
C VAL A 129 31.62 -23.84 7.92
N LYS A 130 32.32 -24.82 7.33
CA LYS A 130 33.29 -25.66 8.07
C LYS A 130 34.58 -24.86 8.28
N LEU A 131 35.03 -24.80 9.52
CA LEU A 131 36.35 -24.30 9.89
C LEU A 131 37.37 -25.43 9.74
N ASP A 132 38.43 -25.22 8.98
CA ASP A 132 39.44 -26.26 8.71
C ASP A 132 40.28 -26.65 9.94
N ASN A 133 40.18 -25.95 11.08
CA ASN A 133 41.08 -26.14 12.23
C ASN A 133 40.40 -26.41 13.58
N ILE A 134 39.09 -26.63 13.61
CA ILE A 134 38.38 -27.07 14.83
C ILE A 134 37.28 -28.03 14.39
N ASP A 135 37.19 -29.23 15.00
CA ASP A 135 36.03 -30.14 14.90
C ASP A 135 34.79 -29.53 15.59
N LYS A 136 34.49 -28.26 15.32
CA LYS A 136 33.29 -27.54 15.73
C LYS A 136 32.67 -26.91 14.50
N THR A 137 31.50 -27.41 14.17
CA THR A 137 30.55 -26.71 13.30
C THR A 137 30.17 -25.40 13.98
N ILE A 138 30.65 -24.25 13.50
CA ILE A 138 30.07 -22.97 13.95
C ILE A 138 28.71 -22.86 13.29
N LEU A 139 27.67 -22.93 14.11
CA LEU A 139 26.29 -22.94 13.63
C LEU A 139 25.85 -21.59 13.04
N TYR A 140 26.50 -20.47 13.37
CA TYR A 140 26.00 -19.13 12.99
C TYR A 140 27.15 -18.19 12.60
N LYS A 141 27.18 -17.70 11.35
CA LYS A 141 28.19 -16.71 10.87
C LYS A 141 27.89 -15.29 11.38
N PHE A 142 26.65 -15.03 11.80
CA PHE A 142 26.18 -13.72 12.23
C PHE A 142 25.57 -13.76 13.63
N GLU A 143 25.61 -12.62 14.31
CA GLU A 143 24.87 -12.38 15.55
C GLU A 143 24.40 -10.93 15.59
N ILE A 144 23.29 -10.66 16.29
CA ILE A 144 22.76 -9.31 16.46
C ILE A 144 23.59 -8.55 17.49
N ASP A 145 23.91 -7.29 17.22
CA ASP A 145 24.53 -6.36 18.17
C ASP A 145 23.72 -6.34 19.49
N PRO A 146 24.35 -6.52 20.67
CA PRO A 146 23.65 -6.53 21.96
C PRO A 146 22.77 -5.30 22.24
N GLN A 147 23.18 -4.11 21.76
CA GLN A 147 22.40 -2.89 21.95
C GLN A 147 21.11 -2.93 21.12
N ILE A 148 21.22 -3.33 19.85
CA ILE A 148 20.08 -3.48 18.94
C ILE A 148 19.16 -4.61 19.38
N ARG A 149 19.73 -5.74 19.84
CA ARG A 149 18.97 -6.88 20.36
C ARG A 149 18.06 -6.46 21.50
N THR A 150 18.56 -5.65 22.44
CA THR A 150 17.75 -5.14 23.56
C THR A 150 16.57 -4.30 23.07
N PHE A 151 16.75 -3.52 22.01
CA PHE A 151 15.68 -2.74 21.40
C PHE A 151 14.67 -3.64 20.66
N PHE A 152 15.14 -4.60 19.85
CA PHE A 152 14.27 -5.49 19.08
C PHE A 152 13.43 -6.43 19.94
N HIS A 153 13.93 -6.80 21.13
CA HIS A 153 13.19 -7.58 22.11
C HIS A 153 11.97 -6.86 22.69
N THR A 154 11.82 -5.55 22.43
CA THR A 154 10.66 -4.76 22.87
C THR A 154 9.56 -4.65 21.81
N ILE A 155 9.77 -5.24 20.63
CA ILE A 155 8.93 -5.04 19.45
C ILE A 155 8.32 -6.36 19.02
N ASP A 156 6.98 -6.42 19.01
CA ASP A 156 6.22 -7.52 18.41
C ASP A 156 6.62 -7.68 16.93
N SER A 157 7.04 -8.89 16.53
CA SER A 157 7.35 -9.16 15.12
C SER A 157 6.06 -9.10 14.28
N PRO A 158 6.05 -8.44 13.12
CA PRO A 158 4.94 -8.56 12.17
C PRO A 158 4.98 -9.90 11.45
N ASP A 159 3.96 -10.15 10.64
CA ASP A 159 3.91 -11.30 9.74
C ASP A 159 4.82 -11.04 8.53
N PHE A 160 5.71 -11.98 8.24
CA PHE A 160 6.59 -11.91 7.09
C PHE A 160 6.47 -13.17 6.23
N SER A 161 6.55 -13.04 4.91
CA SER A 161 6.64 -14.19 4.01
C SER A 161 7.78 -13.97 3.03
N PHE A 162 8.84 -14.76 3.17
CA PHE A 162 10.05 -14.68 2.37
C PHE A 162 10.10 -15.87 1.43
N SER A 163 10.22 -15.59 0.13
CA SER A 163 10.38 -16.61 -0.92
C SER A 163 11.44 -16.15 -1.89
N GLU A 164 12.49 -16.95 -2.09
CA GLU A 164 13.64 -16.62 -2.97
C GLU A 164 14.45 -15.39 -2.50
N TYR A 165 14.54 -15.16 -1.19
CA TYR A 165 15.23 -13.99 -0.61
C TYR A 165 16.69 -14.29 -0.27
N THR A 166 17.52 -13.25 -0.30
CA THR A 166 18.84 -13.28 0.31
C THR A 166 18.79 -12.79 1.76
N LEU A 167 19.83 -13.08 2.56
CA LEU A 167 19.94 -12.53 3.92
C LEU A 167 19.92 -10.99 3.91
N PHE A 168 20.49 -10.38 2.86
CA PHE A 168 20.42 -8.93 2.69
C PHE A 168 18.98 -8.45 2.52
N ASP A 169 18.22 -9.07 1.61
CA ASP A 169 16.83 -8.69 1.34
C ASP A 169 15.96 -8.82 2.62
N PHE A 170 16.17 -9.88 3.40
CA PHE A 170 15.51 -10.08 4.70
C PHE A 170 15.85 -8.99 5.74
N LEU A 171 17.14 -8.69 5.94
CA LEU A 171 17.57 -7.69 6.91
C LEU A 171 17.10 -6.28 6.51
N VAL A 172 17.06 -6.01 5.20
CA VAL A 172 16.51 -4.77 4.67
C VAL A 172 15.03 -4.69 5.03
N ASP A 173 14.19 -5.69 4.73
CA ASP A 173 12.76 -5.68 5.07
C ASP A 173 12.49 -5.42 6.56
N ILE A 174 13.30 -5.99 7.46
CA ILE A 174 13.22 -5.70 8.90
C ILE A 174 13.60 -4.25 9.20
N GLY A 175 14.72 -3.79 8.65
CA GLY A 175 15.13 -2.38 8.78
C GLY A 175 14.04 -1.45 8.26
N MET A 176 13.37 -1.81 7.18
CA MET A 176 12.28 -1.03 6.60
C MET A 176 11.08 -0.92 7.52
N TYR A 177 10.75 -1.98 8.26
CA TYR A 177 9.69 -1.96 9.27
C TYR A 177 9.99 -0.97 10.42
N LEU A 178 11.27 -0.85 10.79
CA LEU A 178 11.73 -0.02 11.92
C LEU A 178 12.28 1.35 11.54
N ASP A 179 12.33 1.68 10.25
CA ASP A 179 13.00 2.86 9.71
C ASP A 179 14.51 2.92 10.07
N MET A 180 15.16 1.78 9.90
CA MET A 180 16.60 1.60 10.11
C MET A 180 17.22 0.89 8.90
N PHE A 181 18.54 0.97 8.73
CA PHE A 181 19.26 0.22 7.69
C PHE A 181 20.27 -0.77 8.28
N PRO A 182 20.29 -2.03 7.84
CA PRO A 182 21.20 -3.03 8.40
C PRO A 182 22.67 -2.79 8.01
N ARG A 183 23.58 -2.99 8.97
CA ARG A 183 25.03 -2.93 8.79
C ARG A 183 25.71 -4.13 9.41
N ILE A 184 26.72 -4.67 8.73
CA ILE A 184 27.54 -5.77 9.24
C ILE A 184 28.93 -5.27 9.62
N LYS A 185 29.35 -5.56 10.86
CA LYS A 185 30.64 -5.15 11.44
C LYS A 185 31.44 -6.35 11.91
N PHE A 186 32.76 -6.19 12.06
CA PHE A 186 33.65 -7.22 12.61
C PHE A 186 33.63 -7.30 14.13
N GLY A 187 32.78 -6.51 14.82
CA GLY A 187 32.69 -6.36 16.28
C GLY A 187 33.28 -7.50 17.13
N ASN A 188 32.62 -8.66 17.16
CA ASN A 188 33.06 -9.81 17.94
C ASN A 188 33.84 -10.88 17.16
N TYR A 189 34.12 -10.63 15.87
CA TYR A 189 34.71 -11.61 14.96
C TYR A 189 36.06 -12.14 15.45
N GLU A 190 36.90 -11.29 16.05
CA GLU A 190 38.18 -11.74 16.64
C GLU A 190 37.98 -12.66 17.87
N THR A 191 36.85 -12.55 18.58
CA THR A 191 36.58 -13.29 19.83
C THR A 191 35.83 -14.60 19.61
N ASN A 192 34.84 -14.62 18.71
CA ASN A 192 33.92 -15.74 18.53
C ASN A 192 33.77 -16.18 17.05
N GLY A 193 34.48 -15.52 16.12
CA GLY A 193 34.42 -15.81 14.68
C GLY A 193 33.13 -15.34 13.99
N LYS A 194 32.24 -14.61 14.68
CA LYS A 194 30.95 -14.14 14.14
C LYS A 194 31.01 -12.68 13.73
N LEU A 195 30.31 -12.37 12.64
CA LEU A 195 30.06 -11.00 12.20
C LEU A 195 28.84 -10.44 12.93
N MET A 196 28.88 -9.15 13.25
CA MET A 196 27.82 -8.51 14.02
C MET A 196 26.87 -7.74 13.10
N ILE A 197 25.57 -8.03 13.19
CA ILE A 197 24.50 -7.29 12.52
C ILE A 197 24.05 -6.18 13.45
N SER A 198 24.19 -4.94 12.99
CA SER A 198 23.71 -3.72 13.62
C SER A 198 22.71 -3.02 12.70
N PHE A 199 22.02 -2.01 13.19
CA PHE A 199 21.08 -1.22 12.41
C PHE A 199 21.32 0.26 12.69
N ASP A 200 21.51 1.04 11.63
CA ASP A 200 21.63 2.49 11.71
C ASP A 200 20.22 3.11 11.61
N GLU A 201 19.84 3.96 12.56
CA GLU A 201 18.57 4.70 12.49
C GLU A 201 18.57 5.67 11.30
N LEU A 202 17.52 5.65 10.49
CA LEU A 202 17.36 6.61 9.38
C LEU A 202 16.81 7.95 9.86
N ASP A 203 16.01 7.96 10.93
CA ASP A 203 15.53 9.16 11.62
C ASP A 203 16.39 9.45 12.87
N VAL A 204 17.51 10.13 12.67
CA VAL A 204 18.53 10.36 13.71
C VAL A 204 17.97 11.28 14.81
N LYS A 205 17.68 10.70 15.99
CA LYS A 205 17.15 11.42 17.15
C LYS A 205 18.17 12.28 17.91
N ASN A 206 19.47 11.96 17.82
CA ASN A 206 20.52 12.69 18.56
C ASN A 206 21.13 13.81 17.71
N LYS A 207 20.70 15.04 18.00
CA LYS A 207 20.97 16.25 17.21
C LYS A 207 22.06 17.12 17.82
N ASN A 208 23.32 16.92 17.42
CA ASN A 208 24.34 17.97 17.59
C ASN A 208 24.38 18.81 16.31
N ASN A 209 24.10 20.11 16.42
CA ASN A 209 24.16 21.04 15.28
C ASN A 209 25.62 21.37 14.96
N TYR A 210 26.01 21.18 13.70
CA TYR A 210 27.33 21.48 13.17
C TYR A 210 27.25 22.72 12.28
N ILE A 211 27.84 23.83 12.72
CA ILE A 211 27.84 25.09 11.97
C ILE A 211 29.03 25.13 11.01
N VAL A 212 28.78 25.35 9.72
CA VAL A 212 29.85 25.56 8.73
C VAL A 212 30.09 27.06 8.56
N GLU A 213 31.14 27.59 9.17
CA GLU A 213 31.59 28.96 8.89
C GLU A 213 32.45 29.01 7.60
N ASN A 214 32.06 29.90 6.68
CA ASN A 214 32.66 30.23 5.38
C ASN A 214 32.67 29.12 4.30
N ASN A 215 31.79 29.26 3.30
CA ASN A 215 31.70 28.41 2.11
C ASN A 215 32.34 29.10 0.90
N ASN A 216 33.59 28.75 0.55
CA ASN A 216 34.23 29.34 -0.64
C ASN A 216 33.84 28.65 -1.97
N ARG A 217 33.21 27.46 -1.93
CA ARG A 217 32.60 26.79 -3.10
C ARG A 217 31.43 25.91 -2.66
N VAL A 218 30.22 26.33 -2.98
CA VAL A 218 29.01 25.50 -2.91
C VAL A 218 28.67 25.11 -4.34
N GLU A 219 28.57 23.82 -4.63
CA GLU A 219 28.04 23.34 -5.90
C GLU A 219 26.72 22.63 -5.63
N THR A 220 25.64 23.17 -6.19
CA THR A 220 24.33 22.51 -6.14
C THR A 220 24.24 21.57 -7.34
N GLN A 221 24.30 20.25 -7.10
CA GLN A 221 24.05 19.23 -8.12
C GLN A 221 22.71 18.56 -7.86
N GLN A 222 21.92 18.33 -8.93
CA GLN A 222 20.52 17.92 -8.80
C GLN A 222 20.15 16.81 -9.80
N PRO A 223 20.09 15.54 -9.36
CA PRO A 223 19.48 14.46 -10.14
C PRO A 223 17.95 14.64 -10.25
N LEU A 224 17.36 14.36 -11.41
CA LEU A 224 15.92 14.52 -11.67
C LEU A 224 15.05 13.63 -10.77
N GLU A 225 15.55 12.44 -10.41
CA GLU A 225 14.88 11.49 -9.51
C GLU A 225 14.57 12.06 -8.11
N ASN A 226 15.31 13.09 -7.67
CA ASN A 226 15.11 13.74 -6.37
C ASN A 226 13.95 14.75 -6.33
N TYR A 227 13.24 14.99 -7.44
CA TYR A 227 12.07 15.90 -7.52
C TYR A 227 10.73 15.18 -7.73
N ALA A 228 10.67 13.86 -7.54
CA ALA A 228 9.44 13.13 -7.78
C ALA A 228 8.31 13.65 -6.88
N ASN A 229 7.21 14.07 -7.49
CA ASN A 229 6.00 14.43 -6.78
C ASN A 229 5.08 13.23 -6.55
N THR A 230 5.29 12.13 -7.27
CA THR A 230 4.45 10.94 -7.21
C THR A 230 5.29 9.67 -7.27
N VAL A 231 5.04 8.71 -6.38
CA VAL A 231 5.51 7.33 -6.51
C VAL A 231 4.35 6.47 -6.99
N ILE A 232 4.61 5.57 -7.93
CA ILE A 232 3.63 4.65 -8.48
C ILE A 232 4.12 3.23 -8.26
N SER A 233 3.30 2.35 -7.68
CA SER A 233 3.65 0.96 -7.47
C SER A 233 2.60 -0.01 -7.98
N ASN A 234 3.07 -1.11 -8.57
CA ASN A 234 2.25 -2.26 -8.90
C ASN A 234 2.17 -3.17 -7.67
N VAL A 235 0.97 -3.42 -7.18
CA VAL A 235 0.71 -4.24 -6.00
C VAL A 235 -0.14 -5.43 -6.41
N SER A 236 0.49 -6.60 -6.44
CA SER A 236 -0.19 -7.90 -6.54
C SER A 236 -0.53 -8.41 -5.14
N ASN A 237 -1.77 -8.88 -4.94
CA ASN A 237 -2.26 -9.47 -3.68
C ASN A 237 -2.40 -8.48 -2.49
N LEU A 238 -2.88 -7.26 -2.74
CA LEU A 238 -3.22 -6.33 -1.65
C LEU A 238 -4.40 -6.88 -0.84
N SER A 239 -4.20 -7.17 0.44
CA SER A 239 -5.32 -7.43 1.36
C SER A 239 -5.95 -6.09 1.70
N VAL A 240 -7.19 -5.87 1.26
CA VAL A 240 -7.92 -4.67 1.63
C VAL A 240 -8.81 -5.01 2.80
N ASP A 241 -8.68 -4.32 3.94
CA ASP A 241 -9.53 -4.53 5.11
C ASP A 241 -11.00 -4.06 4.90
N ASP A 242 -11.38 -3.73 3.66
CA ASP A 242 -12.74 -3.32 3.32
C ASP A 242 -13.66 -4.53 3.11
N ILE A 243 -14.91 -4.31 3.50
CA ILE A 243 -15.99 -5.27 3.30
C ILE A 243 -16.67 -4.96 1.96
N ILE A 244 -16.63 -5.91 1.02
CA ILE A 244 -17.34 -5.80 -0.27
C ILE A 244 -18.61 -6.65 -0.22
N VAL A 245 -19.74 -6.05 -0.62
CA VAL A 245 -21.00 -6.75 -0.88
C VAL A 245 -21.14 -6.97 -2.38
N HIS A 246 -21.04 -8.23 -2.81
CA HIS A 246 -21.20 -8.63 -4.21
C HIS A 246 -22.56 -9.31 -4.45
N PRO A 247 -23.34 -8.88 -5.46
CA PRO A 247 -23.09 -7.75 -6.37
C PRO A 247 -23.41 -6.38 -5.74
N ALA A 248 -24.48 -6.29 -4.95
CA ALA A 248 -24.86 -5.13 -4.14
C ALA A 248 -25.92 -5.50 -3.13
N GLU A 249 -26.16 -4.62 -2.15
CA GLU A 249 -27.35 -4.73 -1.29
C GLU A 249 -28.63 -4.71 -2.16
N GLY A 250 -29.60 -5.56 -1.82
CA GLY A 250 -30.83 -5.77 -2.58
C GLY A 250 -30.72 -6.64 -3.85
N LEU A 251 -29.52 -6.80 -4.42
CA LEU A 251 -29.27 -7.58 -5.65
C LEU A 251 -28.58 -8.93 -5.38
N GLY A 252 -28.58 -9.80 -6.39
CA GLY A 252 -27.92 -11.11 -6.31
C GLY A 252 -27.40 -11.59 -7.66
N VAL A 253 -26.54 -12.59 -7.62
CA VAL A 253 -26.02 -13.30 -8.81
C VAL A 253 -26.50 -14.75 -8.82
N TYR A 254 -26.74 -15.29 -10.01
CA TYR A 254 -26.97 -16.72 -10.17
C TYR A 254 -25.67 -17.52 -10.08
N VAL A 255 -25.81 -18.84 -9.91
CA VAL A 255 -24.70 -19.78 -10.01
C VAL A 255 -24.11 -19.81 -11.43
N ASN A 256 -22.82 -20.13 -11.49
CA ASN A 256 -22.01 -20.29 -12.68
C ASN A 256 -21.67 -21.77 -12.91
N ALA A 257 -21.28 -22.10 -14.14
CA ALA A 257 -20.57 -23.33 -14.41
C ALA A 257 -19.05 -23.07 -14.26
N PRO A 258 -18.25 -24.12 -13.99
CA PRO A 258 -16.80 -24.01 -13.92
C PRO A 258 -16.21 -23.50 -15.24
N GLU A 259 -15.03 -22.92 -15.16
CA GLU A 259 -14.33 -22.34 -16.31
C GLU A 259 -14.20 -23.36 -17.46
N GLY A 260 -14.51 -22.91 -18.68
CA GLY A 260 -14.51 -23.76 -19.87
C GLY A 260 -15.81 -24.55 -20.14
N LYS A 261 -16.85 -24.42 -19.29
CA LYS A 261 -18.17 -25.01 -19.54
C LYS A 261 -19.23 -23.93 -19.80
N SER A 262 -20.10 -24.16 -20.78
CA SER A 262 -21.25 -23.30 -21.07
C SER A 262 -22.52 -23.77 -20.35
N GLU A 263 -22.73 -25.07 -20.17
CA GLU A 263 -23.92 -25.62 -19.53
C GLU A 263 -23.80 -25.61 -17.99
N ILE A 264 -24.85 -25.11 -17.33
CA ILE A 264 -25.00 -25.08 -15.87
C ILE A 264 -25.98 -26.19 -15.46
N THR A 265 -25.47 -27.17 -14.71
CA THR A 265 -26.23 -28.26 -14.11
C THR A 265 -26.24 -28.11 -12.59
N ASP A 266 -27.16 -28.79 -11.90
CA ASP A 266 -27.20 -28.72 -10.44
C ASP A 266 -25.90 -29.29 -9.83
N ASP A 267 -25.23 -30.23 -10.51
CA ASP A 267 -23.98 -30.86 -10.05
C ASP A 267 -22.71 -30.02 -10.26
N ASN A 268 -22.70 -29.13 -11.24
CA ASN A 268 -21.52 -28.30 -11.55
C ASN A 268 -21.65 -26.86 -11.03
N ALA A 269 -22.78 -26.50 -10.44
CA ALA A 269 -23.06 -25.16 -9.97
C ALA A 269 -22.04 -24.68 -8.93
N ILE A 270 -21.41 -23.54 -9.21
CA ILE A 270 -20.49 -22.82 -8.33
C ILE A 270 -20.88 -21.34 -8.27
N ILE A 271 -20.46 -20.62 -7.25
CA ILE A 271 -20.54 -19.14 -7.25
C ILE A 271 -19.13 -18.63 -7.53
N THR A 272 -18.97 -17.74 -8.51
CA THR A 272 -17.68 -17.10 -8.82
C THR A 272 -17.76 -15.64 -8.45
N LEU A 273 -16.86 -15.20 -7.58
CA LEU A 273 -16.70 -13.80 -7.20
C LEU A 273 -15.71 -13.10 -8.16
N PRO A 274 -15.81 -11.77 -8.31
CA PRO A 274 -14.90 -11.01 -9.18
C PRO A 274 -13.47 -10.97 -8.62
N ASN A 275 -13.31 -10.97 -7.30
CA ASN A 275 -12.00 -10.94 -6.64
C ASN A 275 -11.75 -12.20 -5.81
N ARG A 276 -10.47 -12.50 -5.59
CA ARG A 276 -10.04 -13.62 -4.72
C ARG A 276 -10.43 -13.34 -3.27
N ILE A 277 -10.78 -14.40 -2.55
CA ILE A 277 -11.35 -14.33 -1.21
C ILE A 277 -10.22 -14.37 -0.18
N ASN A 278 -10.12 -13.32 0.65
CA ASN A 278 -9.41 -13.38 1.91
C ASN A 278 -10.31 -14.04 2.97
N LYS A 279 -11.50 -13.47 3.19
CA LYS A 279 -12.45 -13.97 4.19
C LYS A 279 -13.90 -13.70 3.80
N ILE A 280 -14.79 -14.68 3.98
CA ILE A 280 -16.23 -14.47 3.86
C ILE A 280 -16.79 -14.01 5.21
N ILE A 281 -17.57 -12.94 5.19
CA ILE A 281 -18.23 -12.37 6.37
C ILE A 281 -19.70 -12.80 6.42
N LYS A 282 -20.39 -12.76 5.28
CA LYS A 282 -21.82 -13.08 5.19
C LYS A 282 -22.17 -13.67 3.84
N ILE A 283 -23.11 -14.61 3.81
CA ILE A 283 -23.73 -15.11 2.57
C ILE A 283 -25.25 -15.16 2.73
N GLU A 284 -25.96 -14.68 1.71
CA GLU A 284 -27.41 -14.61 1.67
C GLU A 284 -27.93 -15.24 0.38
N GLY A 285 -29.05 -15.95 0.49
CA GLY A 285 -29.75 -16.56 -0.65
C GLY A 285 -31.15 -15.97 -0.82
N TYR A 286 -31.55 -15.67 -2.05
CA TYR A 286 -32.90 -15.24 -2.41
C TYR A 286 -33.68 -16.40 -3.03
N TYR A 287 -34.52 -17.05 -2.21
CA TYR A 287 -35.27 -18.25 -2.56
C TYR A 287 -36.60 -18.32 -1.77
N ILE A 288 -37.42 -19.35 -2.06
CA ILE A 288 -38.66 -19.58 -1.31
C ILE A 288 -38.30 -20.41 -0.07
N GLY A 289 -38.38 -19.80 1.11
CA GLY A 289 -38.09 -20.49 2.37
C GLY A 289 -39.05 -21.66 2.63
N PRO A 290 -38.67 -22.64 3.48
CA PRO A 290 -39.45 -23.87 3.71
C PRO A 290 -40.87 -23.64 4.26
N SER A 291 -41.15 -22.47 4.83
CA SER A 291 -42.46 -22.06 5.35
C SER A 291 -43.06 -20.83 4.65
N SER A 292 -42.48 -20.37 3.53
CA SER A 292 -42.92 -19.19 2.78
C SER A 292 -43.50 -19.57 1.41
N THR A 293 -44.39 -18.74 0.87
CA THR A 293 -44.86 -18.82 -0.53
C THR A 293 -44.24 -17.75 -1.42
N THR A 294 -43.39 -16.89 -0.87
CA THR A 294 -42.75 -15.77 -1.57
C THR A 294 -41.23 -15.82 -1.38
N LYS A 295 -40.49 -15.36 -2.41
CA LYS A 295 -39.03 -15.27 -2.34
C LYS A 295 -38.62 -14.14 -1.41
N ALA A 296 -37.65 -14.42 -0.54
CA ALA A 296 -37.04 -13.43 0.35
C ALA A 296 -35.54 -13.73 0.49
N TRP A 297 -34.80 -12.76 1.02
CA TRP A 297 -33.40 -12.94 1.39
C TRP A 297 -33.30 -13.68 2.73
N TYR A 298 -32.55 -14.77 2.76
CA TYR A 298 -32.24 -15.54 3.97
C TYR A 298 -30.74 -15.54 4.21
N ASP A 299 -30.32 -15.27 5.45
CA ASP A 299 -28.92 -15.38 5.88
C ASP A 299 -28.56 -16.84 6.10
N VAL A 300 -27.55 -17.31 5.35
CA VAL A 300 -27.09 -18.70 5.36
C VAL A 300 -25.62 -18.81 5.79
N THR A 301 -25.09 -17.77 6.43
CA THR A 301 -23.68 -17.64 6.84
C THR A 301 -23.21 -18.76 7.76
N LYS A 302 -24.10 -19.36 8.55
CA LYS A 302 -23.77 -20.51 9.40
C LYS A 302 -23.32 -21.76 8.63
N TYR A 303 -23.57 -21.84 7.32
CA TYR A 303 -23.30 -23.01 6.51
C TYR A 303 -22.09 -22.86 5.58
N ILE A 304 -21.28 -21.81 5.73
CA ILE A 304 -20.07 -21.61 4.91
C ILE A 304 -18.81 -21.68 5.76
N TYR A 305 -17.81 -22.41 5.26
CA TYR A 305 -16.56 -22.66 5.96
C TYR A 305 -15.36 -22.44 5.03
N GLU A 306 -14.21 -22.05 5.58
CA GLU A 306 -12.95 -22.14 4.87
C GLU A 306 -12.61 -23.63 4.64
N PHE A 307 -12.00 -23.96 3.51
CA PHE A 307 -11.81 -25.34 3.05
C PHE A 307 -11.14 -26.25 4.10
N LYS A 308 -10.14 -25.78 4.84
CA LYS A 308 -9.48 -26.58 5.88
C LYS A 308 -10.40 -26.85 7.06
N GLU A 309 -11.19 -25.86 7.48
CA GLU A 309 -12.21 -26.06 8.51
C GLU A 309 -13.30 -27.02 8.04
N TRP A 310 -13.76 -26.85 6.80
CA TRP A 310 -14.73 -27.72 6.15
C TRP A 310 -14.26 -29.18 6.07
N GLU A 311 -12.97 -29.40 5.84
CA GLU A 311 -12.38 -30.74 5.84
C GLU A 311 -12.46 -31.44 7.20
N THR A 312 -12.51 -30.67 8.30
CA THR A 312 -12.67 -31.22 9.67
C THR A 312 -14.11 -31.58 10.03
N LEU A 313 -15.10 -31.11 9.24
CA LEU A 313 -16.51 -31.45 9.47
C LEU A 313 -16.77 -32.92 9.24
N LYS A 314 -17.61 -33.50 10.10
CA LYS A 314 -18.03 -34.89 9.97
C LYS A 314 -18.99 -35.06 8.79
N PRO A 315 -18.90 -36.18 8.04
CA PRO A 315 -19.94 -36.57 7.08
C PRO A 315 -21.31 -36.73 7.75
N ALA A 316 -22.40 -36.48 7.01
CA ALA A 316 -23.76 -36.56 7.52
C ALA A 316 -24.10 -37.94 8.12
N ALA A 317 -23.54 -39.00 7.53
CA ALA A 317 -23.74 -40.38 7.97
C ALA A 317 -23.22 -40.67 9.40
N LEU A 318 -22.37 -39.79 9.97
CA LEU A 318 -21.72 -39.99 11.27
C LEU A 318 -22.23 -39.04 12.37
N VAL A 319 -23.26 -38.24 12.10
CA VAL A 319 -23.76 -37.20 13.01
C VAL A 319 -25.27 -37.38 13.23
N SER A 320 -25.67 -37.55 14.50
CA SER A 320 -27.08 -37.67 14.89
C SER A 320 -27.69 -36.37 15.44
N ALA A 321 -26.86 -35.40 15.83
CA ALA A 321 -27.27 -34.11 16.35
C ALA A 321 -26.90 -32.99 15.36
N ASP A 322 -27.91 -32.27 14.88
CA ASP A 322 -27.83 -31.27 13.79
C ASP A 322 -27.21 -31.80 12.49
N PRO A 323 -27.94 -32.62 11.71
CA PRO A 323 -27.42 -33.24 10.49
C PRO A 323 -27.08 -32.21 9.40
N TRP A 324 -27.55 -30.96 9.53
CA TRP A 324 -27.44 -29.92 8.53
C TRP A 324 -26.13 -29.14 8.58
N ASN A 325 -25.38 -29.24 9.68
CA ASN A 325 -24.04 -28.67 9.79
C ASN A 325 -22.95 -29.73 9.58
N THR A 326 -23.00 -30.39 8.42
CA THR A 326 -22.10 -31.49 8.06
C THR A 326 -21.52 -31.25 6.68
N LYS A 327 -20.42 -31.95 6.39
CA LYS A 327 -19.65 -31.76 5.15
C LYS A 327 -20.51 -31.80 3.88
N ASP A 328 -21.55 -32.63 3.88
CA ASP A 328 -22.44 -32.86 2.73
C ASP A 328 -23.42 -31.71 2.49
N TYR A 329 -23.77 -30.93 3.51
CA TYR A 329 -24.80 -29.88 3.46
C TYR A 329 -24.27 -28.46 3.68
N THR A 330 -22.94 -28.28 3.73
CA THR A 330 -22.31 -26.97 3.93
C THR A 330 -21.52 -26.53 2.70
N LEU A 331 -21.54 -25.22 2.45
CA LEU A 331 -20.71 -24.55 1.46
C LEU A 331 -19.27 -24.47 1.93
N TYR A 332 -18.33 -24.38 0.98
CA TYR A 332 -16.96 -24.05 1.31
C TYR A 332 -16.32 -23.14 0.26
N TYR A 333 -15.30 -22.42 0.69
CA TYR A 333 -14.41 -21.65 -0.17
C TYR A 333 -12.96 -21.93 0.20
N LYS A 334 -12.04 -21.70 -0.73
CA LYS A 334 -10.60 -21.79 -0.47
C LYS A 334 -10.02 -20.40 -0.29
N TYR A 335 -9.14 -20.23 0.68
CA TYR A 335 -8.35 -19.02 0.79
C TYR A 335 -7.61 -18.70 -0.52
N ASN A 336 -7.64 -17.43 -0.94
CA ASN A 336 -7.05 -16.92 -2.18
C ASN A 336 -7.65 -17.52 -3.48
N ASP A 337 -8.84 -18.13 -3.40
CA ASP A 337 -9.62 -18.59 -4.56
C ASP A 337 -10.80 -17.62 -4.81
N LYS A 338 -11.41 -17.69 -5.99
CA LYS A 338 -12.57 -16.88 -6.40
C LYS A 338 -13.90 -17.65 -6.32
N HIS A 339 -13.88 -18.91 -5.89
CA HIS A 339 -15.03 -19.82 -6.00
C HIS A 339 -15.60 -20.22 -4.63
N ILE A 340 -16.92 -20.28 -4.56
CA ILE A 340 -17.67 -20.96 -3.50
C ILE A 340 -18.29 -22.22 -4.12
N MET A 341 -18.07 -23.35 -3.45
CA MET A 341 -18.36 -24.68 -3.95
C MET A 341 -19.38 -25.42 -3.06
N ASN A 342 -19.79 -26.61 -3.52
CA ASN A 342 -20.80 -27.46 -2.87
C ASN A 342 -22.23 -26.86 -2.81
N ILE A 343 -22.62 -26.07 -3.81
CA ILE A 343 -23.95 -25.43 -3.85
C ILE A 343 -25.07 -26.49 -3.80
N LYS A 344 -24.92 -27.58 -4.56
CA LYS A 344 -25.90 -28.68 -4.56
C LYS A 344 -26.08 -29.28 -3.18
N GLY A 345 -24.98 -29.61 -2.49
CA GLY A 345 -25.01 -30.20 -1.15
C GLY A 345 -25.76 -29.29 -0.19
N PHE A 346 -25.43 -28.01 -0.18
CA PHE A 346 -26.13 -27.00 0.61
C PHE A 346 -27.64 -26.94 0.36
N CYS A 347 -28.09 -26.98 -0.90
CA CYS A 347 -29.52 -27.01 -1.22
C CYS A 347 -30.22 -28.34 -0.88
N HIS A 348 -29.51 -29.37 -0.42
CA HIS A 348 -30.14 -30.57 0.16
C HIS A 348 -30.28 -30.48 1.69
N GLY A 349 -29.74 -29.42 2.32
CA GLY A 349 -29.81 -29.18 3.76
C GLY A 349 -31.11 -28.51 4.23
N GLY A 350 -31.46 -28.66 5.50
CA GLY A 350 -32.79 -28.32 6.05
C GLY A 350 -33.17 -26.84 6.03
N ASP A 351 -32.19 -25.93 6.17
CA ASP A 351 -32.43 -24.47 6.18
C ASP A 351 -31.94 -23.77 4.89
N GLY A 352 -31.53 -24.53 3.86
CA GLY A 352 -31.12 -24.01 2.57
C GLY A 352 -32.28 -23.93 1.55
N PRO A 353 -32.01 -23.43 0.32
CA PRO A 353 -32.96 -23.54 -0.79
C PRO A 353 -33.30 -25.01 -1.05
N LEU A 354 -34.48 -25.31 -1.60
CA LEU A 354 -34.81 -26.69 -1.97
C LEU A 354 -33.83 -27.21 -3.04
N SER A 355 -33.61 -28.52 -3.09
CA SER A 355 -32.60 -29.12 -3.99
C SER A 355 -32.86 -28.87 -5.48
N ASN A 356 -34.11 -28.60 -5.85
CA ASN A 356 -34.52 -28.21 -7.20
C ASN A 356 -34.32 -26.71 -7.50
N GLU A 357 -33.91 -25.90 -6.53
CA GLU A 357 -33.76 -24.44 -6.62
C GLU A 357 -32.32 -23.97 -6.82
N VAL A 358 -31.34 -24.87 -6.89
CA VAL A 358 -29.90 -24.56 -7.11
C VAL A 358 -29.70 -23.51 -8.21
N ARG A 359 -30.40 -23.69 -9.34
CA ARG A 359 -30.29 -22.83 -10.54
C ARG A 359 -31.36 -21.72 -10.63
N THR A 360 -32.14 -21.52 -9.58
CA THR A 360 -33.18 -20.46 -9.48
C THR A 360 -32.96 -19.50 -8.32
N THR A 361 -32.07 -19.85 -7.39
CA THR A 361 -31.64 -19.03 -6.25
C THR A 361 -30.60 -18.01 -6.70
N MET A 362 -30.76 -16.77 -6.25
CA MET A 362 -29.73 -15.74 -6.38
C MET A 362 -28.95 -15.64 -5.07
N TYR A 363 -27.66 -15.38 -5.15
CA TYR A 363 -26.78 -15.28 -3.99
C TYR A 363 -26.19 -13.88 -3.88
N ARG A 364 -26.01 -13.44 -2.64
CA ARG A 364 -25.29 -12.21 -2.28
C ARG A 364 -24.23 -12.55 -1.25
N ILE A 365 -23.02 -12.04 -1.46
CA ILE A 365 -21.84 -12.43 -0.68
C ILE A 365 -21.17 -11.17 -0.16
N THR A 366 -20.95 -11.11 1.14
CA THR A 366 -20.19 -10.07 1.83
C THR A 366 -18.84 -10.64 2.23
N TYR A 367 -17.74 -10.11 1.70
CA TYR A 367 -16.41 -10.69 1.87
C TYR A 367 -15.29 -9.64 1.83
N ILE A 368 -14.14 -10.00 2.36
CA ILE A 368 -12.88 -9.26 2.29
C ILE A 368 -12.09 -9.81 1.08
N PRO A 369 -11.77 -8.99 0.06
CA PRO A 369 -11.07 -9.44 -1.14
C PRO A 369 -9.54 -9.28 -1.05
N TYR A 370 -8.84 -9.97 -1.94
CA TYR A 370 -7.52 -9.55 -2.44
C TYR A 370 -7.67 -8.76 -3.74
N ILE A 371 -6.96 -7.64 -3.83
CA ILE A 371 -7.00 -6.72 -4.98
C ILE A 371 -5.62 -6.70 -5.65
N ASP A 372 -5.59 -6.60 -6.99
CA ASP A 372 -4.34 -6.56 -7.77
C ASP A 372 -4.31 -5.22 -8.50
N THR A 373 -3.79 -4.21 -7.82
CA THR A 373 -3.95 -2.81 -8.24
C THR A 373 -2.62 -2.13 -8.44
N LYS A 374 -2.63 -1.05 -9.22
CA LYS A 374 -1.53 -0.10 -9.30
C LYS A 374 -1.90 1.10 -8.45
N THR A 375 -1.19 1.32 -7.35
CA THR A 375 -1.43 2.45 -6.45
C THR A 375 -0.37 3.53 -6.67
N SER A 376 -0.68 4.75 -6.27
CA SER A 376 0.28 5.86 -6.27
C SER A 376 0.20 6.64 -4.97
N GLN A 377 1.24 7.40 -4.65
CA GLN A 377 1.27 8.34 -3.52
C GLN A 377 1.98 9.62 -3.94
N SER A 378 1.47 10.79 -3.58
CA SER A 378 2.10 12.08 -3.91
C SER A 378 2.60 12.85 -2.67
N ASN A 379 3.62 13.70 -2.84
CA ASN A 379 4.11 14.66 -1.84
C ASN A 379 3.66 16.11 -2.18
N GLN A 380 4.33 17.13 -1.63
CA GLN A 380 4.09 18.56 -1.86
C GLN A 380 5.07 19.21 -2.87
N ALA A 381 5.92 18.42 -3.54
CA ALA A 381 6.87 18.95 -4.52
C ALA A 381 6.14 19.64 -5.68
N LYS A 382 6.66 20.80 -6.10
CA LYS A 382 6.07 21.62 -7.17
C LYS A 382 6.30 21.06 -8.57
N THR A 383 7.31 20.21 -8.75
CA THR A 383 7.72 19.66 -10.05
C THR A 383 6.93 18.38 -10.35
N GLU A 384 6.31 18.27 -11.53
CA GLU A 384 5.61 17.06 -11.94
C GLU A 384 6.57 15.98 -12.44
N TYR A 385 6.88 15.01 -11.56
CA TYR A 385 7.73 13.88 -11.89
C TYR A 385 7.30 12.62 -11.12
N ALA A 386 7.16 11.49 -11.81
CA ALA A 386 6.69 10.24 -11.22
C ALA A 386 7.77 9.14 -11.24
N VAL A 387 7.99 8.50 -10.09
CA VAL A 387 8.93 7.37 -9.95
C VAL A 387 8.14 6.06 -9.78
N ILE A 388 8.65 4.97 -10.37
CA ILE A 388 8.03 3.65 -10.29
C ILE A 388 8.71 2.83 -9.19
N TYR A 389 7.95 2.37 -8.21
CA TYR A 389 8.39 1.43 -7.19
C TYR A 389 7.89 0.02 -7.57
N ASN A 390 8.79 -0.87 -7.97
CA ASN A 390 8.44 -2.27 -8.27
C ASN A 390 8.64 -3.13 -7.02
N GLN A 391 7.63 -3.92 -6.66
CA GLN A 391 7.64 -4.75 -5.45
C GLN A 391 7.66 -6.25 -5.79
N ASN A 392 8.31 -7.05 -4.94
CA ASN A 392 8.44 -8.51 -5.06
C ASN A 392 7.73 -9.30 -3.94
N ASN A 393 6.84 -8.70 -3.14
CA ASN A 393 6.24 -9.37 -1.97
C ASN A 393 4.99 -10.18 -2.35
N ASN A 394 4.85 -11.34 -1.74
CA ASN A 394 3.77 -12.29 -2.03
C ASN A 394 2.40 -11.88 -1.48
N ILE A 395 2.33 -11.23 -0.32
CA ILE A 395 1.09 -10.70 0.30
C ILE A 395 1.45 -9.39 1.00
N ILE A 396 0.61 -8.38 0.84
CA ILE A 396 0.88 -7.02 1.33
C ILE A 396 -0.31 -6.54 2.14
N GLU A 397 -0.06 -6.20 3.41
CA GLU A 397 -1.04 -5.57 4.27
C GLU A 397 -1.16 -4.07 3.92
N ASN A 398 -2.39 -3.60 3.72
CA ASN A 398 -2.68 -2.26 3.21
C ASN A 398 -2.12 -1.14 4.10
N SER A 399 -2.28 -1.27 5.42
CA SER A 399 -1.92 -0.24 6.39
C SER A 399 -0.41 0.08 6.38
N VAL A 400 0.41 -0.97 6.36
CA VAL A 400 1.88 -0.91 6.38
C VAL A 400 2.41 -0.38 5.06
N TYR A 401 1.87 -0.87 3.94
CA TYR A 401 2.29 -0.49 2.61
C TYR A 401 1.99 0.98 2.28
N SER A 402 0.87 1.49 2.82
CA SER A 402 0.51 2.90 2.68
C SER A 402 1.52 3.84 3.32
N LYS A 403 1.85 3.53 4.56
CA LYS A 403 2.83 4.27 5.34
C LYS A 403 4.19 4.22 4.64
N HIS A 404 4.53 3.07 4.05
CA HIS A 404 5.73 2.89 3.25
C HIS A 404 5.80 3.84 2.04
N LEU A 405 4.78 3.88 1.16
CA LEU A 405 4.78 4.78 -0.01
C LEU A 405 4.73 6.26 0.38
N LYS A 406 4.00 6.62 1.45
CA LYS A 406 3.94 8.00 1.97
C LYS A 406 5.30 8.46 2.49
N ASN A 407 5.97 7.61 3.26
CA ASN A 407 7.33 7.86 3.69
C ASN A 407 8.27 7.91 2.48
N TYR A 408 8.06 7.07 1.47
CA TYR A 408 8.87 7.07 0.25
C TYR A 408 8.84 8.40 -0.49
N ILE A 409 7.65 8.94 -0.79
CA ILE A 409 7.54 10.14 -1.61
C ILE A 409 7.86 11.43 -0.85
N LYS A 410 7.61 11.50 0.47
CA LYS A 410 7.95 12.67 1.30
C LYS A 410 9.46 13.02 1.26
N ARG A 411 10.29 12.05 0.87
CA ARG A 411 11.75 12.13 0.85
C ARG A 411 12.31 12.79 -0.41
N MET A 412 11.49 12.87 -1.46
CA MET A 412 11.81 13.48 -2.76
C MET A 412 11.27 14.92 -2.85
N GLU A 413 10.96 15.53 -1.71
CA GLU A 413 10.35 16.87 -1.65
C GLU A 413 11.41 17.99 -1.79
N ASN A 414 12.66 17.74 -1.36
CA ASN A 414 13.74 18.74 -1.35
C ASN A 414 15.04 18.16 -1.93
N GLY A 415 15.73 18.92 -2.79
CA GLY A 415 17.01 18.52 -3.41
C GLY A 415 18.23 18.53 -2.47
N ASP A 416 19.39 18.10 -2.99
CA ASP A 416 20.66 18.01 -2.25
C ASP A 416 21.58 19.23 -2.49
N GLU A 417 22.44 19.53 -1.51
CA GLU A 417 23.54 20.49 -1.60
C GLU A 417 24.89 19.79 -1.37
N ILE A 418 25.92 20.16 -2.15
CA ILE A 418 27.29 19.63 -1.98
C ILE A 418 28.22 20.73 -1.48
N LEU A 419 28.94 20.44 -0.39
CA LEU A 419 29.93 21.32 0.23
C LEU A 419 31.30 20.63 0.28
N SER A 420 32.36 21.30 -0.16
CA SER A 420 33.74 20.81 -0.02
C SER A 420 34.57 21.72 0.89
N LYS A 421 35.31 21.14 1.83
CA LYS A 421 36.17 21.86 2.80
C LYS A 421 37.36 21.00 3.24
N ILE A 422 38.48 21.67 3.53
CA ILE A 422 39.71 21.04 4.05
C ILE A 422 39.69 21.02 5.59
N TYR A 423 40.09 19.90 6.18
CA TYR A 423 40.21 19.68 7.63
C TYR A 423 41.63 19.25 8.02
N ASN A 424 42.05 19.58 9.24
CA ASN A 424 43.38 19.18 9.75
C ASN A 424 43.33 17.89 10.58
N SER A 425 42.19 17.60 11.21
CA SER A 425 41.97 16.38 12.00
C SER A 425 40.72 15.62 11.53
N LEU A 426 40.74 14.30 11.69
CA LEU A 426 39.59 13.42 11.44
C LEU A 426 38.51 13.56 12.53
N ASP A 427 38.89 14.03 13.72
CA ASP A 427 37.97 14.25 14.84
C ASP A 427 37.11 15.51 14.62
N ASP A 428 37.56 16.43 13.76
CA ASP A 428 36.84 17.65 13.39
C ASP A 428 35.74 17.38 12.34
N LEU A 429 35.68 16.16 11.79
CA LEU A 429 34.69 15.78 10.79
C LEU A 429 33.32 15.58 11.45
N PRO A 430 32.24 16.17 10.91
CA PRO A 430 30.89 15.90 11.37
C PRO A 430 30.54 14.43 11.18
N GLN A 431 29.74 13.86 12.08
CA GLN A 431 29.22 12.51 11.93
C GLN A 431 28.03 12.53 10.96
N LEU A 432 27.85 11.44 10.21
CA LEU A 432 26.67 11.24 9.39
C LEU A 432 25.40 11.39 10.26
N GLY A 433 24.39 12.08 9.73
CA GLY A 433 23.14 12.36 10.46
C GLY A 433 23.14 13.66 11.28
N HIS A 434 24.26 14.37 11.41
CA HIS A 434 24.29 15.68 12.07
C HIS A 434 23.56 16.75 11.26
N TYR A 435 22.93 17.70 11.97
CA TYR A 435 22.38 18.90 11.35
C TYR A 435 23.52 19.83 10.94
N VAL A 436 23.39 20.43 9.76
CA VAL A 436 24.26 21.47 9.24
C VAL A 436 23.43 22.72 9.04
N ASN A 437 23.78 23.77 9.78
CA ASN A 437 23.07 25.07 9.76
C ASN A 437 21.55 24.92 10.03
N ASP A 438 21.17 24.07 10.98
CA ASP A 438 19.79 23.81 11.46
C ASP A 438 18.79 23.19 10.46
N ASP A 439 18.94 23.40 9.16
CA ASP A 439 17.95 22.99 8.13
C ASP A 439 18.37 21.76 7.31
N TYR A 440 19.65 21.39 7.32
CA TYR A 440 20.20 20.33 6.47
C TYR A 440 20.73 19.18 7.31
N ILE A 441 20.64 17.96 6.80
CA ILE A 441 21.24 16.77 7.42
C ILE A 441 22.38 16.29 6.54
N LEU A 442 23.50 15.91 7.17
CA LEU A 442 24.66 15.34 6.48
C LEU A 442 24.40 13.87 6.11
N THR A 443 24.34 13.58 4.81
CA THR A 443 23.90 12.29 4.27
C THR A 443 25.06 11.43 3.79
N ASN A 444 26.00 12.05 3.07
CA ASN A 444 27.20 11.41 2.58
C ASN A 444 28.41 12.25 2.97
N LEU A 445 29.44 11.59 3.48
CA LEU A 445 30.70 12.19 3.86
C LEU A 445 31.81 11.44 3.12
N SER A 446 32.40 12.10 2.14
CA SER A 446 33.55 11.58 1.41
C SER A 446 34.79 12.37 1.79
N TYR A 447 35.87 11.71 2.15
CA TYR A 447 37.13 12.39 2.42
C TYR A 447 38.32 11.69 1.77
N THR A 448 39.27 12.47 1.26
CA THR A 448 40.58 11.98 0.84
C THR A 448 41.60 12.33 1.91
N LYS A 449 42.24 11.31 2.49
CA LYS A 449 43.31 11.51 3.47
C LYS A 449 44.61 11.83 2.75
N TYR A 450 45.19 12.99 3.04
CA TYR A 450 46.56 13.33 2.68
C TYR A 450 47.47 13.25 3.91
N TYR A 451 48.77 13.50 3.73
CA TYR A 451 49.76 13.39 4.80
C TYR A 451 49.47 14.33 5.99
N ASN A 452 49.00 15.56 5.72
CA ASN A 452 48.81 16.61 6.74
C ASN A 452 47.38 17.14 6.87
N TYR A 453 46.45 16.72 6.00
CA TYR A 453 45.10 17.26 5.94
C TYR A 453 44.13 16.27 5.29
N TYR A 454 42.84 16.56 5.40
CA TYR A 454 41.73 15.83 4.80
C TYR A 454 40.99 16.75 3.84
N ASP A 455 40.82 16.33 2.59
CA ASP A 455 39.95 17.01 1.64
C ASP A 455 38.56 16.36 1.71
N VAL A 456 37.54 17.10 2.15
CA VAL A 456 36.26 16.54 2.56
C VAL A 456 35.14 17.13 1.73
N THR A 457 34.36 16.25 1.10
CA THR A 457 33.12 16.58 0.39
C THR A 457 31.94 16.03 1.17
N LYS A 458 30.97 16.89 1.44
CA LYS A 458 29.74 16.62 2.19
C LYS A 458 28.57 16.76 1.27
N GLN A 459 27.66 15.81 1.31
CA GLN A 459 26.35 15.91 0.71
C GLN A 459 25.33 16.16 1.81
N LEU A 460 24.59 17.25 1.66
CA LEU A 460 23.58 17.72 2.58
C LEU A 460 22.21 17.57 1.92
N SER A 461 21.23 17.14 2.69
CA SER A 461 19.84 17.03 2.21
C SER A 461 18.91 17.72 3.20
N LYS A 462 17.97 18.50 2.65
CA LYS A 462 17.00 19.25 3.44
C LYS A 462 15.82 18.34 3.79
N GLY A 463 15.59 18.11 5.09
CA GLY A 463 14.54 17.18 5.54
C GLY A 463 14.85 15.71 5.25
N TYR A 464 16.13 15.34 5.35
CA TYR A 464 16.65 14.04 4.94
C TYR A 464 15.92 12.84 5.55
N THR A 465 15.51 11.95 4.66
CA THR A 465 15.63 10.50 4.81
C THR A 465 15.88 9.98 3.38
N ARG A 466 17.14 9.80 2.92
CA ARG A 466 17.35 9.13 1.61
C ARG A 466 17.28 7.64 1.78
N ARG A 467 16.74 7.01 0.75
CA ARG A 467 17.06 5.64 0.36
C ARG A 467 17.60 5.68 -1.06
N ALA A 468 18.62 4.88 -1.33
CA ALA A 468 19.22 4.81 -2.65
C ALA A 468 18.50 3.75 -3.48
N GLU A 469 18.16 4.12 -4.72
CA GLU A 469 17.58 3.22 -5.71
C GLU A 469 18.60 2.15 -6.15
N PHE A 470 18.62 0.99 -5.48
CA PHE A 470 19.25 -0.20 -6.08
C PHE A 470 18.26 -0.94 -6.98
N ILE A 471 18.48 -0.69 -8.26
CA ILE A 471 17.98 -1.39 -9.45
C ILE A 471 17.99 -2.91 -9.22
N ARG A 472 16.80 -3.53 -9.24
CA ARG A 472 16.61 -4.83 -9.88
C ARG A 472 15.65 -4.65 -11.05
N ALA A 473 16.18 -4.13 -12.16
CA ALA A 473 15.57 -4.39 -13.46
C ALA A 473 15.78 -5.87 -13.76
N LYS A 474 14.70 -6.65 -13.70
CA LYS A 474 14.70 -8.00 -14.25
C LYS A 474 14.89 -7.85 -15.76
N ASN A 475 16.10 -8.10 -16.26
CA ASN A 475 16.37 -8.17 -17.69
C ASN A 475 15.79 -9.48 -18.21
N GLU A 476 14.51 -9.47 -18.59
CA GLU A 476 13.96 -10.53 -19.44
C GLU A 476 14.23 -10.15 -20.90
N ILE A 477 14.99 -11.02 -21.58
CA ILE A 477 15.29 -10.91 -23.00
C ILE A 477 13.96 -11.10 -23.77
N ARG A 478 13.46 -10.03 -24.39
CA ARG A 478 12.36 -10.12 -25.36
C ARG A 478 12.82 -10.90 -26.57
N THR A 479 12.19 -12.05 -26.79
CA THR A 479 12.22 -12.75 -28.08
C THR A 479 10.90 -12.58 -28.80
N TRP A 480 11.00 -12.47 -30.11
CA TRP A 480 9.98 -12.04 -31.05
C TRP A 480 8.78 -12.99 -31.16
N GLU A 481 7.67 -12.38 -31.59
CA GLU A 481 6.43 -12.86 -32.21
C GLU A 481 6.08 -14.37 -32.18
N ILE A 482 4.87 -14.65 -31.68
CA ILE A 482 3.80 -15.53 -32.23
C ILE A 482 2.67 -15.53 -31.18
N PRO A 483 1.39 -15.31 -31.54
CA PRO A 483 0.26 -15.48 -30.64
C PRO A 483 -0.03 -16.98 -30.50
N ALA A 484 0.33 -17.54 -29.37
CA ALA A 484 -0.17 -18.84 -28.94
C ALA A 484 -0.71 -18.68 -27.52
N THR A 485 -1.85 -19.33 -27.25
CA THR A 485 -2.40 -19.53 -25.90
C THR A 485 -1.26 -19.80 -24.91
N GLY A 486 -0.99 -18.83 -24.02
CA GLY A 486 0.18 -18.81 -23.14
C GLY A 486 1.00 -17.52 -23.16
N ARG A 487 0.72 -16.56 -24.07
CA ARG A 487 1.39 -15.23 -24.13
C ARG A 487 0.38 -14.09 -24.02
N ILE A 488 -0.41 -14.09 -22.95
CA ILE A 488 -1.37 -13.03 -22.64
C ILE A 488 -0.85 -12.31 -21.39
N GLU A 489 -0.72 -10.99 -21.48
CA GLU A 489 -0.16 -10.15 -20.41
C GLU A 489 -1.26 -9.36 -19.69
N ASN A 490 -1.13 -9.19 -18.38
CA ASN A 490 -2.02 -8.31 -17.62
C ASN A 490 -1.56 -6.86 -17.75
N ARG A 491 -2.38 -6.03 -18.39
CA ARG A 491 -2.17 -4.59 -18.49
C ARG A 491 -2.96 -3.88 -17.39
N ASN A 492 -2.26 -3.50 -16.33
CA ASN A 492 -2.81 -2.70 -15.24
C ASN A 492 -2.71 -1.20 -15.59
N ILE A 493 -3.86 -0.56 -15.79
CA ILE A 493 -3.97 0.85 -16.14
C ILE A 493 -4.35 1.62 -14.87
N LEU A 494 -3.54 2.61 -14.49
CA LEU A 494 -3.83 3.52 -13.38
C LEU A 494 -4.26 4.87 -13.94
N ILE A 495 -5.45 5.32 -13.54
CA ILE A 495 -5.97 6.66 -13.78
C ILE A 495 -5.96 7.36 -12.42
N GLY A 496 -5.04 8.31 -12.22
CA GLY A 496 -4.86 9.00 -10.95
C GLY A 496 -5.37 10.43 -11.03
N GLU A 497 -6.30 10.79 -10.14
CA GLU A 497 -6.82 12.15 -10.00
C GLU A 497 -6.64 12.67 -8.59
N LYS A 498 -6.63 14.00 -8.44
CA LYS A 498 -6.50 14.68 -7.16
C LYS A 498 -7.72 15.58 -6.96
N LEU A 499 -8.40 15.41 -5.82
CA LEU A 499 -9.50 16.24 -5.37
C LEU A 499 -9.00 17.17 -4.26
N TYR A 500 -9.14 18.47 -4.44
CA TYR A 500 -8.75 19.46 -3.43
C TYR A 500 -9.97 19.91 -2.63
N ILE A 501 -9.87 19.84 -1.30
CA ILE A 501 -10.93 20.20 -0.35
C ILE A 501 -10.48 21.41 0.45
N GLY A 502 -11.25 22.50 0.41
CA GLY A 502 -10.95 23.74 1.12
C GLY A 502 -12.18 24.31 1.82
N VAL A 503 -11.95 25.08 2.88
CA VAL A 503 -13.04 25.82 3.57
C VAL A 503 -13.24 27.20 2.95
N LEU A 504 -12.23 27.72 2.21
CA LEU A 504 -12.28 29.02 1.54
C LEU A 504 -12.19 28.86 0.02
N LYS A 505 -13.07 29.56 -0.71
CA LYS A 505 -13.07 29.61 -2.19
C LYS A 505 -11.73 30.14 -2.75
N SER A 506 -11.11 31.10 -2.07
CA SER A 506 -9.82 31.70 -2.44
C SER A 506 -8.64 30.73 -2.37
N ASP A 507 -8.73 29.70 -1.54
CA ASP A 507 -7.64 28.73 -1.40
C ASP A 507 -7.58 27.78 -2.60
N LEU A 508 -8.73 27.58 -3.25
CA LEU A 508 -8.91 26.68 -4.38
C LEU A 508 -8.77 27.38 -5.73
N SER A 509 -8.82 28.72 -5.79
CA SER A 509 -8.76 29.46 -7.05
C SER A 509 -7.46 29.26 -7.82
N ASN A 510 -6.38 28.84 -7.16
CA ASN A 510 -5.04 28.65 -7.75
C ASN A 510 -4.82 27.28 -8.43
N TYR A 511 -5.78 26.35 -8.39
CA TYR A 511 -5.65 25.03 -9.03
C TYR A 511 -6.40 25.03 -10.37
N GLU A 512 -5.74 24.73 -11.49
CA GLU A 512 -6.38 24.72 -12.83
C GLU A 512 -6.90 23.33 -13.21
N LYS A 513 -8.08 23.28 -13.88
CA LYS A 513 -8.67 22.06 -14.47
C LYS A 513 -8.05 21.75 -15.85
N GLU A 514 -6.74 21.54 -15.94
CA GLU A 514 -6.21 21.02 -17.21
C GLU A 514 -6.56 19.52 -17.32
N ASN A 515 -7.53 19.20 -18.19
CA ASN A 515 -8.03 17.86 -18.55
C ASN A 515 -8.98 17.16 -17.55
N SER A 516 -9.82 17.90 -16.83
CA SER A 516 -10.64 17.33 -15.75
C SER A 516 -11.78 16.42 -16.19
N VAL A 517 -11.89 15.28 -15.51
CA VAL A 517 -13.08 14.44 -15.39
C VAL A 517 -14.32 15.26 -15.07
N SER A 518 -15.44 14.92 -15.72
CA SER A 518 -16.73 15.54 -15.44
C SER A 518 -17.34 14.86 -14.22
N ILE A 519 -17.20 15.51 -13.07
CA ILE A 519 -17.98 15.20 -11.88
C ILE A 519 -19.34 15.87 -12.05
N ASN A 520 -20.43 15.14 -11.82
CA ASN A 520 -21.76 15.74 -11.84
C ASN A 520 -21.95 16.52 -10.52
N PRO A 521 -21.97 17.86 -10.52
CA PRO A 521 -21.99 18.64 -9.29
C PRO A 521 -23.28 18.41 -8.49
N SER A 522 -24.37 18.01 -9.16
CA SER A 522 -25.67 17.66 -8.54
C SER A 522 -25.80 16.29 -7.94
N ARG A 523 -24.73 15.51 -8.06
CA ARG A 523 -24.59 14.18 -7.46
C ARG A 523 -23.29 14.06 -6.67
N PHE A 524 -22.49 15.13 -6.61
CA PHE A 524 -21.32 15.21 -5.75
C PHE A 524 -21.72 15.13 -4.27
N ASP A 525 -22.92 15.60 -3.97
CA ASP A 525 -23.64 15.42 -2.72
C ASP A 525 -23.78 13.94 -2.36
N LEU A 526 -23.91 13.02 -3.32
CA LEU A 526 -23.94 11.57 -3.07
C LEU A 526 -22.54 10.97 -2.95
N ILE A 527 -21.51 11.51 -3.61
CA ILE A 527 -20.12 11.11 -3.34
C ILE A 527 -19.77 11.53 -1.91
N LEU A 528 -20.02 12.78 -1.53
CA LEU A 528 -19.77 13.26 -0.17
C LEU A 528 -20.81 12.71 0.81
N GLU A 529 -22.08 12.54 0.52
CA GLU A 529 -23.00 11.86 1.43
C GLU A 529 -22.65 10.38 1.55
N ASN A 530 -22.20 9.67 0.51
CA ASN A 530 -21.79 8.27 0.62
C ASN A 530 -20.37 8.09 1.19
N GLU A 531 -19.48 9.09 1.09
CA GLU A 531 -18.11 9.02 1.62
C GLU A 531 -17.97 9.73 2.98
N PHE A 532 -18.76 10.80 3.22
CA PHE A 532 -18.91 11.53 4.49
C PHE A 532 -20.05 10.93 5.35
N ASN A 533 -21.24 10.50 4.85
CA ASN A 533 -22.18 9.71 5.70
C ASN A 533 -21.68 8.30 6.02
N PHE A 534 -20.72 7.75 5.25
CA PHE A 534 -19.99 6.54 5.66
C PHE A 534 -19.11 6.79 6.90
N LEU A 535 -18.78 8.05 7.19
CA LEU A 535 -18.24 8.48 8.49
C LEU A 535 -19.35 8.83 9.50
N VAL A 536 -20.53 9.28 9.04
CA VAL A 536 -21.51 10.00 9.87
C VAL A 536 -22.72 9.21 10.39
N ASN A 537 -23.23 8.23 9.65
CA ASN A 537 -24.48 7.55 10.00
C ASN A 537 -24.42 6.07 9.60
N LYS A 538 -25.39 5.27 10.07
CA LYS A 538 -25.62 3.89 9.58
C LYS A 538 -25.47 3.89 8.05
N PRO A 539 -24.70 2.96 7.45
CA PRO A 539 -24.85 2.69 6.04
C PRO A 539 -26.26 2.11 5.87
N GLN A 540 -27.25 2.99 5.70
CA GLN A 540 -28.54 2.64 5.15
C GLN A 540 -28.19 2.25 3.71
N GLU A 541 -27.91 0.95 3.55
CA GLU A 541 -27.44 0.30 2.32
C GLU A 541 -25.95 0.58 2.04
N ASN A 542 -25.10 -0.44 2.20
CA ASN A 542 -23.83 -0.52 1.48
C ASN A 542 -24.17 -0.53 -0.02
N ARG A 543 -24.39 0.64 -0.62
CA ARG A 543 -24.67 0.75 -2.05
C ARG A 543 -23.38 0.46 -2.78
N SER A 544 -23.24 -0.77 -3.26
CA SER A 544 -22.12 -1.12 -4.15
C SER A 544 -22.12 -0.19 -5.35
N ILE A 545 -20.92 0.10 -5.85
CA ILE A 545 -20.73 0.99 -6.98
C ILE A 545 -20.70 0.16 -8.24
N PHE A 546 -21.43 0.64 -9.24
CA PHE A 546 -21.45 0.07 -10.57
C PHE A 546 -20.70 0.97 -11.52
N ALA A 547 -20.00 0.38 -12.48
CA ALA A 547 -19.49 1.09 -13.63
C ALA A 547 -20.28 0.70 -14.87
N GLY A 548 -20.93 1.69 -15.48
CA GLY A 548 -21.36 1.62 -16.87
C GLY A 548 -20.15 1.84 -17.77
N LEU A 549 -19.96 0.96 -18.75
CA LEU A 549 -18.81 0.96 -19.65
C LEU A 549 -19.27 1.10 -21.09
N ARG A 550 -18.59 1.97 -21.85
CA ARG A 550 -18.73 2.05 -23.31
C ARG A 550 -17.36 1.81 -23.93
N PHE A 551 -17.15 0.62 -24.50
CA PHE A 551 -15.93 0.32 -25.26
C PHE A 551 -16.13 0.75 -26.71
N HIS A 552 -15.32 1.71 -27.16
CA HIS A 552 -15.37 2.21 -28.53
C HIS A 552 -14.39 1.42 -29.40
N LEU A 553 -14.93 0.83 -30.46
CA LEU A 553 -14.16 0.10 -31.46
C LEU A 553 -13.65 1.07 -32.54
N LYS A 554 -12.70 0.60 -33.36
CA LYS A 554 -12.09 1.38 -34.44
C LYS A 554 -13.07 1.85 -35.52
N ASN A 555 -14.20 1.16 -35.65
CA ASN A 555 -15.29 1.48 -36.59
C ASN A 555 -16.40 2.33 -35.93
N ASP A 556 -16.12 2.98 -34.81
CA ASP A 556 -17.05 3.77 -33.99
C ASP A 556 -18.24 2.98 -33.42
N THR A 557 -18.19 1.65 -33.45
CA THR A 557 -19.18 0.81 -32.76
C THR A 557 -18.91 0.81 -31.26
N ILE A 558 -19.98 0.92 -30.47
CA ILE A 558 -19.91 0.90 -29.01
C ILE A 558 -20.35 -0.47 -28.50
N ILE A 559 -19.54 -1.07 -27.63
CA ILE A 559 -19.94 -2.23 -26.84
C ILE A 559 -20.33 -1.74 -25.43
N PRO A 560 -21.64 -1.70 -25.09
CA PRO A 560 -22.10 -1.36 -23.75
C PRO A 560 -21.90 -2.53 -22.78
N ALA A 561 -21.41 -2.25 -21.58
CA ALA A 561 -21.31 -3.24 -20.52
C ALA A 561 -21.55 -2.63 -19.14
N LYS A 562 -21.82 -3.48 -18.13
CA LYS A 562 -21.96 -3.08 -16.74
C LYS A 562 -21.17 -4.01 -15.83
N VAL A 563 -20.43 -3.45 -14.88
CA VAL A 563 -19.63 -4.21 -13.92
C VAL A 563 -19.86 -3.71 -12.51
N VAL A 564 -19.79 -4.63 -11.54
CA VAL A 564 -19.65 -4.28 -10.13
C VAL A 564 -18.20 -3.88 -9.91
N VAL A 565 -17.98 -2.70 -9.33
CA VAL A 565 -16.65 -2.14 -9.09
C VAL A 565 -16.16 -2.57 -7.73
N SER A 566 -14.91 -3.04 -7.64
CA SER A 566 -14.26 -3.24 -6.36
C SER A 566 -13.79 -1.89 -5.85
N ARG A 567 -14.27 -1.45 -4.69
CA ARG A 567 -13.80 -0.23 -4.04
C ARG A 567 -12.82 -0.57 -2.92
N ALA A 568 -11.75 0.20 -2.80
CA ALA A 568 -10.82 0.16 -1.70
C ALA A 568 -10.41 1.58 -1.32
N ILE A 569 -10.59 1.99 -0.07
CA ILE A 569 -10.11 3.30 0.39
C ILE A 569 -8.79 3.10 1.16
N TYR A 570 -7.77 3.86 0.79
CA TYR A 570 -6.39 3.83 1.28
C TYR A 570 -6.07 5.23 1.82
N GLY A 571 -5.66 5.41 3.08
CA GLY A 571 -5.26 6.73 3.60
C GLY A 571 -6.15 7.89 3.11
N ASN A 572 -5.56 8.78 2.30
CA ASN A 572 -6.24 9.90 1.65
C ASN A 572 -6.74 9.63 0.20
N LYS A 573 -7.09 8.39 -0.13
CA LYS A 573 -7.38 7.95 -1.51
C LYS A 573 -8.53 6.95 -1.58
N ILE A 574 -9.28 7.01 -2.66
CA ILE A 574 -10.32 6.06 -3.02
C ILE A 574 -9.92 5.38 -4.31
N ILE A 575 -9.86 4.06 -4.29
CA ILE A 575 -9.49 3.22 -5.43
C ILE A 575 -10.72 2.45 -5.89
N TYR A 576 -11.00 2.56 -7.18
CA TYR A 576 -12.02 1.81 -7.89
C TYR A 576 -11.34 0.88 -8.89
N GLU A 577 -11.60 -0.41 -8.80
CA GLU A 577 -10.99 -1.41 -9.66
C GLU A 577 -12.06 -2.12 -10.51
N ILE A 578 -11.78 -2.18 -11.81
CA ILE A 578 -12.54 -2.92 -12.80
C ILE A 578 -11.61 -3.96 -13.42
N LYS A 579 -11.93 -5.25 -13.21
CA LYS A 579 -11.20 -6.38 -13.78
C LYS A 579 -11.97 -7.02 -14.92
N THR A 580 -11.25 -7.44 -15.95
CA THR A 580 -11.78 -8.27 -17.04
C THR A 580 -11.47 -9.74 -16.75
N LEU A 581 -12.32 -10.66 -17.21
CA LEU A 581 -12.13 -12.09 -16.95
C LEU A 581 -10.93 -12.64 -17.74
N ASN A 582 -10.82 -12.23 -19.01
CA ASN A 582 -9.67 -12.54 -19.86
C ASN A 582 -9.52 -11.47 -20.96
N ASN A 583 -8.72 -11.76 -21.98
CA ASN A 583 -8.38 -10.81 -23.05
C ASN A 583 -9.55 -10.45 -23.98
N THR A 584 -10.69 -11.15 -23.91
CA THR A 584 -11.88 -10.90 -24.75
C THR A 584 -13.19 -10.83 -23.97
N LEU A 585 -13.31 -11.59 -22.88
CA LEU A 585 -14.49 -11.72 -22.05
C LEU A 585 -14.41 -10.83 -20.81
N LEU A 586 -15.50 -10.12 -20.56
CA LEU A 586 -15.72 -9.37 -19.33
C LEU A 586 -16.27 -10.29 -18.23
N GLY A 587 -17.12 -11.25 -18.61
CA GLY A 587 -17.74 -12.22 -17.72
C GLY A 587 -18.78 -13.06 -18.46
N TYR A 588 -19.74 -13.65 -17.73
CA TYR A 588 -20.75 -14.53 -18.29
C TYR A 588 -22.18 -14.15 -17.90
N SER A 589 -22.99 -13.76 -18.89
CA SER A 589 -24.44 -13.64 -18.75
C SER A 589 -25.10 -15.03 -18.70
N LYS A 590 -26.35 -15.09 -18.25
CA LYS A 590 -27.11 -16.34 -18.05
C LYS A 590 -28.30 -16.42 -19.00
N SER A 591 -28.58 -17.62 -19.49
CA SER A 591 -29.83 -17.91 -20.18
C SER A 591 -30.73 -18.80 -19.33
N LEU A 592 -32.04 -18.50 -19.38
CA LEU A 592 -33.07 -19.25 -18.70
C LEU A 592 -33.70 -20.28 -19.64
N ASN A 593 -34.02 -21.44 -19.09
CA ASN A 593 -34.85 -22.43 -19.78
C ASN A 593 -36.36 -22.10 -19.66
N TRP A 594 -37.19 -22.86 -20.35
CA TRP A 594 -38.67 -22.80 -20.32
C TRP A 594 -39.32 -22.96 -18.92
N VAL A 595 -38.56 -23.34 -17.89
CA VAL A 595 -39.02 -23.45 -16.49
C VAL A 595 -38.31 -22.39 -15.60
N SER A 596 -37.78 -21.33 -16.21
CA SER A 596 -37.10 -20.22 -15.53
C SER A 596 -35.88 -20.63 -14.69
N LYS A 597 -35.25 -21.76 -15.00
CA LYS A 597 -33.96 -22.15 -14.41
C LYS A 597 -32.83 -21.70 -15.31
N VAL A 598 -31.76 -21.18 -14.72
CA VAL A 598 -30.53 -20.92 -15.46
C VAL A 598 -30.00 -22.24 -16.02
N ASN A 599 -29.69 -22.30 -17.31
CA ASN A 599 -29.21 -23.52 -17.96
C ASN A 599 -27.90 -23.34 -18.72
N ASN A 600 -27.62 -22.16 -19.26
CA ASN A 600 -26.34 -21.87 -19.89
C ASN A 600 -25.79 -20.53 -19.42
N GLN A 601 -24.48 -20.41 -19.55
CA GLN A 601 -23.75 -19.17 -19.43
C GLN A 601 -23.12 -18.79 -20.77
N LEU A 602 -23.26 -17.52 -21.14
CA LEU A 602 -22.79 -16.96 -22.41
C LEU A 602 -21.74 -15.88 -22.12
N GLY A 603 -20.57 -16.01 -22.76
CA GLY A 603 -19.49 -15.04 -22.60
C GLY A 603 -19.90 -13.67 -23.13
N VAL A 604 -19.72 -12.64 -22.31
CA VAL A 604 -19.95 -11.24 -22.68
C VAL A 604 -18.62 -10.65 -23.09
N THR A 605 -18.50 -10.23 -24.35
CA THR A 605 -17.27 -9.64 -24.90
C THR A 605 -17.20 -8.14 -24.63
N TYR A 606 -15.99 -7.60 -24.50
CA TYR A 606 -15.73 -6.16 -24.43
C TYR A 606 -14.84 -5.66 -25.57
N THR A 607 -14.58 -6.52 -26.55
CA THR A 607 -13.69 -6.29 -27.70
C THR A 607 -14.39 -6.63 -29.00
N ASP A 608 -13.79 -6.22 -30.12
CA ASP A 608 -14.15 -6.76 -31.44
C ASP A 608 -13.77 -8.24 -31.59
N GLU A 609 -14.05 -8.81 -32.76
CA GLU A 609 -13.74 -10.20 -33.14
C GLU A 609 -12.23 -10.52 -33.14
N TYR A 610 -11.38 -9.49 -33.14
CA TYR A 610 -9.93 -9.60 -33.10
C TYR A 610 -9.34 -9.35 -31.70
N GLY A 611 -10.16 -9.01 -30.71
CA GLY A 611 -9.70 -8.75 -29.33
C GLY A 611 -9.28 -7.30 -29.05
N ASN A 612 -9.67 -6.34 -29.88
CA ASN A 612 -9.25 -4.93 -29.77
C ASN A 612 -10.39 -3.99 -29.36
N PHE A 613 -10.01 -2.84 -28.77
CA PHE A 613 -10.83 -1.63 -28.64
C PHE A 613 -9.91 -0.38 -28.54
N GLU A 614 -10.41 0.79 -28.94
CA GLU A 614 -9.58 2.02 -29.02
C GLU A 614 -9.69 2.86 -27.75
N THR A 615 -10.91 3.20 -27.34
CA THR A 615 -11.17 4.03 -26.15
C THR A 615 -12.26 3.42 -25.27
N VAL A 616 -12.31 3.84 -24.01
CA VAL A 616 -13.37 3.43 -23.08
C VAL A 616 -13.93 4.65 -22.33
N ASP A 617 -15.25 4.72 -22.22
CA ASP A 617 -15.91 5.62 -21.27
C ASP A 617 -16.35 4.83 -20.04
N ILE A 618 -16.27 5.45 -18.87
CA ILE A 618 -16.61 4.83 -17.59
C ILE A 618 -17.49 5.79 -16.80
N GLY A 619 -18.69 5.36 -16.43
CA GLY A 619 -19.60 6.10 -15.54
C GLY A 619 -19.81 5.32 -14.24
N PHE A 620 -19.35 5.87 -13.11
CA PHE A 620 -19.52 5.27 -11.79
C PHE A 620 -20.83 5.74 -11.15
N SER A 621 -21.71 4.81 -10.78
CA SER A 621 -23.03 5.11 -10.20
C SER A 621 -23.38 4.16 -9.05
N HIS A 622 -23.99 4.71 -7.99
CA HIS A 622 -24.62 3.94 -6.93
C HIS A 622 -26.09 3.60 -7.21
N SER A 623 -26.75 4.30 -8.16
CA SER A 623 -28.14 4.03 -8.53
C SER A 623 -28.22 2.98 -9.62
N PHE A 624 -29.08 1.99 -9.38
CA PHE A 624 -29.46 0.94 -10.30
C PHE A 624 -30.99 0.78 -10.37
N ASP A 625 -31.75 1.82 -9.97
CA ASP A 625 -33.22 1.79 -9.83
C ASP A 625 -33.94 1.50 -11.16
N PHE A 626 -33.24 1.60 -12.28
CA PHE A 626 -33.70 1.26 -13.62
C PHE A 626 -33.53 -0.24 -13.97
N LEU A 627 -32.98 -1.06 -13.07
CA LEU A 627 -32.79 -2.50 -13.24
C LEU A 627 -33.63 -3.29 -12.23
N THR A 628 -34.28 -4.36 -12.70
CA THR A 628 -34.87 -5.35 -11.79
C THR A 628 -33.79 -6.31 -11.28
N LYS A 629 -33.98 -6.86 -10.07
CA LYS A 629 -33.00 -7.81 -9.48
C LYS A 629 -32.82 -9.07 -10.34
N GLU A 630 -33.89 -9.57 -10.94
CA GLU A 630 -33.85 -10.75 -11.80
C GLU A 630 -33.17 -10.46 -13.14
N ASP A 631 -33.44 -9.31 -13.77
CA ASP A 631 -32.78 -8.91 -15.01
C ASP A 631 -31.28 -8.67 -14.79
N PHE A 632 -30.92 -8.02 -13.67
CA PHE A 632 -29.52 -7.86 -13.29
C PHE A 632 -28.82 -9.21 -13.13
N ALA A 633 -29.39 -10.13 -12.33
CA ALA A 633 -28.79 -11.44 -12.07
C ALA A 633 -28.61 -12.28 -13.34
N ARG A 634 -29.52 -12.12 -14.31
CA ARG A 634 -29.47 -12.80 -15.60
C ARG A 634 -28.43 -12.19 -16.54
N ASP A 635 -28.48 -10.87 -16.71
CA ASP A 635 -27.77 -10.23 -17.81
C ASP A 635 -26.34 -9.84 -17.42
N TYR A 636 -26.01 -9.66 -16.13
CA TYR A 636 -24.67 -9.27 -15.68
C TYR A 636 -23.54 -10.15 -16.27
N PRO A 637 -22.47 -9.57 -16.88
CA PRO A 637 -22.15 -8.14 -17.03
C PRO A 637 -22.63 -7.49 -18.36
N LEU A 638 -23.48 -8.17 -19.13
CA LEU A 638 -24.08 -7.62 -20.36
C LEU A 638 -24.95 -6.40 -20.03
N SER A 639 -24.85 -5.37 -20.85
CA SER A 639 -25.74 -4.22 -20.79
C SER A 639 -26.18 -3.80 -22.18
N ASN A 640 -27.28 -3.06 -22.25
CA ASN A 640 -27.76 -2.43 -23.49
C ASN A 640 -27.56 -0.91 -23.43
N GLU A 641 -27.76 -0.23 -24.56
CA GLU A 641 -27.55 1.23 -24.62
C GLU A 641 -28.42 2.01 -23.64
N THR A 642 -29.67 1.59 -23.41
CA THR A 642 -30.58 2.29 -22.50
C THR A 642 -30.08 2.20 -21.05
N GLU A 643 -29.67 0.99 -20.63
CA GLU A 643 -29.11 0.75 -19.30
C GLU A 643 -27.79 1.50 -19.09
N VAL A 644 -26.86 1.43 -20.04
CA VAL A 644 -25.59 2.15 -19.95
C VAL A 644 -25.83 3.66 -19.94
N ASN A 645 -26.75 4.18 -20.75
CA ASN A 645 -27.15 5.60 -20.66
C ASN A 645 -27.73 5.95 -19.30
N GLY A 646 -28.48 5.04 -18.66
CA GLY A 646 -28.93 5.18 -17.28
C GLY A 646 -27.78 5.27 -16.27
N PHE A 647 -26.75 4.44 -16.41
CA PHE A 647 -25.54 4.53 -15.59
C PHE A 647 -24.82 5.86 -15.77
N PHE A 648 -24.62 6.34 -17.01
CA PHE A 648 -23.98 7.63 -17.27
C PHE A 648 -24.83 8.83 -16.84
N HIS A 649 -26.16 8.74 -16.95
CA HIS A 649 -27.07 9.79 -16.48
C HIS A 649 -27.04 9.93 -14.96
N ASN A 650 -26.92 8.80 -14.25
CA ASN A 650 -26.82 8.74 -12.80
C ASN A 650 -25.37 8.67 -12.30
N ALA A 651 -24.39 8.83 -13.20
CA ALA A 651 -22.99 8.71 -12.84
C ALA A 651 -22.56 9.91 -12.00
N GLU A 652 -21.89 9.60 -10.91
CA GLU A 652 -21.27 10.58 -10.02
C GLU A 652 -19.92 11.02 -10.59
N ILE A 653 -19.17 10.06 -11.14
CA ILE A 653 -17.88 10.27 -11.79
C ILE A 653 -17.97 9.72 -13.21
N THR A 654 -17.63 10.54 -14.21
CA THR A 654 -17.60 10.10 -15.60
C THR A 654 -16.24 10.36 -16.24
N LEU A 655 -15.60 9.28 -16.68
CA LEU A 655 -14.38 9.30 -17.47
C LEU A 655 -14.77 9.12 -18.93
N ASN A 656 -14.45 10.08 -19.80
CA ASN A 656 -14.79 10.03 -21.22
C ASN A 656 -13.54 9.89 -22.08
N GLN A 657 -13.63 9.07 -23.13
CA GLN A 657 -12.62 8.86 -24.16
C GLN A 657 -11.23 8.49 -23.61
N LEU A 658 -11.18 7.61 -22.61
CA LEU A 658 -9.90 7.10 -22.11
C LEU A 658 -9.21 6.32 -23.22
N ASN A 659 -8.08 6.84 -23.70
CA ASN A 659 -7.33 6.27 -24.80
C ASN A 659 -6.50 5.07 -24.31
N VAL A 660 -7.02 3.86 -24.52
CA VAL A 660 -6.38 2.63 -24.05
C VAL A 660 -5.63 1.93 -25.19
N LYS A 661 -6.22 1.86 -26.40
CA LYS A 661 -5.72 1.09 -27.55
C LYS A 661 -5.28 -0.30 -27.13
N LYS A 662 -6.26 -1.17 -26.89
CA LYS A 662 -6.05 -2.54 -26.47
C LYS A 662 -5.67 -3.42 -27.66
N ASP A 663 -4.66 -4.28 -27.46
CA ASP A 663 -4.33 -5.40 -28.35
C ASP A 663 -4.93 -6.72 -27.85
N ALA A 664 -5.08 -7.70 -28.76
CA ALA A 664 -5.64 -9.03 -28.54
C ALA A 664 -4.94 -9.83 -27.43
N ARG A 665 -3.69 -9.49 -27.08
CA ARG A 665 -2.87 -10.20 -26.08
C ARG A 665 -2.88 -9.56 -24.70
N GLU A 666 -3.67 -8.52 -24.50
CA GLU A 666 -3.75 -7.81 -23.22
C GLU A 666 -5.03 -8.19 -22.48
N ILE A 667 -4.91 -8.52 -21.19
CA ILE A 667 -6.03 -8.50 -20.23
C ILE A 667 -6.03 -7.13 -19.57
N ILE A 668 -7.15 -6.42 -19.64
CA ILE A 668 -7.25 -5.06 -19.12
C ILE A 668 -7.74 -5.08 -17.67
N ASN A 669 -6.97 -4.48 -16.78
CA ASN A 669 -7.42 -4.12 -15.44
C ASN A 669 -7.32 -2.60 -15.29
N LEU A 670 -8.45 -1.95 -15.01
CA LEU A 670 -8.55 -0.51 -14.85
C LEU A 670 -8.63 -0.19 -13.36
N THR A 671 -7.70 0.63 -12.89
CA THR A 671 -7.70 1.21 -11.55
C THR A 671 -7.91 2.72 -11.67
N TYR A 672 -9.01 3.22 -11.14
CA TYR A 672 -9.25 4.65 -10.97
C TYR A 672 -8.96 5.03 -9.51
N ASN A 673 -8.02 5.95 -9.31
CA ASN A 673 -7.50 6.35 -8.00
C ASN A 673 -7.75 7.84 -7.79
N LEU A 674 -8.65 8.16 -6.86
CA LEU A 674 -9.00 9.51 -6.47
C LEU A 674 -8.31 9.86 -5.15
N GLU A 675 -7.30 10.72 -5.18
CA GLU A 675 -6.59 11.21 -3.99
C GLU A 675 -7.21 12.51 -3.49
N TYR A 676 -7.73 12.55 -2.27
CA TYR A 676 -8.19 13.78 -1.64
C TYR A 676 -7.04 14.49 -0.92
N LYS A 677 -6.93 15.79 -1.10
CA LYS A 677 -6.00 16.67 -0.38
C LYS A 677 -6.77 17.79 0.27
N THR A 678 -6.65 17.91 1.59
CA THR A 678 -7.16 19.09 2.28
C THR A 678 -6.20 20.26 2.10
N ILE A 679 -6.77 21.44 1.90
CA ILE A 679 -6.05 22.70 1.77
C ILE A 679 -6.37 23.57 2.98
N GLY A 680 -5.37 24.33 3.42
CA GLY A 680 -5.49 25.23 4.55
C GLY A 680 -5.53 24.46 5.86
N SER A 681 -6.41 24.89 6.76
CA SER A 681 -6.42 24.48 8.17
C SER A 681 -7.37 23.34 8.50
N LEU A 682 -7.81 22.62 7.47
CA LEU A 682 -8.73 21.51 7.58
C LEU A 682 -7.95 20.22 7.78
N PHE A 683 -8.15 19.58 8.93
CA PHE A 683 -7.47 18.34 9.31
C PHE A 683 -8.48 17.20 9.50
N PHE A 684 -8.18 16.03 8.94
CA PHE A 684 -8.92 14.79 9.18
C PHE A 684 -8.10 13.82 10.06
N HIS A 685 -8.75 13.10 10.97
CA HIS A 685 -8.09 12.16 11.87
C HIS A 685 -8.12 10.72 11.31
N ASP A 686 -7.14 10.39 10.47
CA ASP A 686 -7.02 9.12 9.73
C ASP A 686 -7.31 7.86 10.56
N LYS A 687 -6.81 7.77 11.81
CA LYS A 687 -6.98 6.60 12.69
C LYS A 687 -8.42 6.40 13.14
N ASN A 688 -9.12 7.47 13.49
CA ASN A 688 -10.50 7.39 14.00
C ASN A 688 -11.44 7.11 12.83
N ILE A 689 -11.20 7.73 11.67
CA ILE A 689 -11.88 7.40 10.41
C ILE A 689 -11.81 5.91 10.10
N LYS A 690 -10.62 5.29 10.21
CA LYS A 690 -10.45 3.83 10.00
C LYS A 690 -11.22 2.97 11.02
N LYS A 691 -11.27 3.38 12.28
CA LYS A 691 -11.95 2.65 13.37
C LYS A 691 -13.46 2.53 13.12
N TYR A 692 -14.11 3.62 12.74
CA TYR A 692 -15.57 3.66 12.51
C TYR A 692 -15.99 3.08 11.16
N ARG A 693 -15.07 3.05 10.19
CA ARG A 693 -15.28 2.48 8.85
C ARG A 693 -15.54 0.97 8.82
N ASN A 694 -14.87 0.19 9.68
CA ASN A 694 -14.99 -1.28 9.67
C ASN A 694 -16.13 -1.81 10.56
N SER A 695 -16.98 -0.91 11.04
CA SER A 695 -18.04 -1.22 11.98
C SER A 695 -19.36 -1.49 11.26
N ILE A 696 -20.05 -2.56 11.66
CA ILE A 696 -21.43 -2.86 11.22
C ILE A 696 -22.45 -1.96 11.94
N ASN A 697 -22.03 -1.32 13.05
CA ASN A 697 -22.87 -0.47 13.88
C ASN A 697 -22.95 0.95 13.35
N SER A 698 -24.10 1.58 13.59
CA SER A 698 -24.36 3.00 13.32
C SER A 698 -23.76 3.87 14.41
N TYR A 699 -23.19 5.00 14.02
CA TYR A 699 -22.77 6.05 14.94
C TYR A 699 -23.44 7.37 14.56
N SER A 700 -23.47 8.30 15.50
CA SER A 700 -23.93 9.66 15.28
C SER A 700 -22.75 10.63 15.39
N LEU A 701 -22.57 11.55 14.43
CA LEU A 701 -21.59 12.63 14.58
C LEU A 701 -22.24 13.93 14.98
N LYS A 702 -21.45 14.74 15.69
CA LYS A 702 -21.82 16.10 16.09
C LYS A 702 -20.67 17.06 15.83
N LEU A 703 -21.04 18.27 15.41
CA LEU A 703 -20.12 19.39 15.24
C LEU A 703 -20.07 20.19 16.55
N TYR A 704 -18.86 20.45 17.04
CA TYR A 704 -18.59 21.19 18.27
C TYR A 704 -17.71 22.40 17.98
N PHE A 705 -17.92 23.45 18.76
CA PHE A 705 -17.25 24.72 18.66
C PHE A 705 -16.50 25.00 19.96
N PHE A 706 -15.23 25.39 19.84
CA PHE A 706 -14.36 25.62 20.99
C PHE A 706 -13.75 27.03 20.89
N THR A 707 -13.60 27.66 22.06
CA THR A 707 -12.91 28.95 22.21
C THR A 707 -11.41 28.78 22.49
N SER A 708 -10.91 27.56 22.37
CA SER A 708 -9.52 27.18 22.55
C SER A 708 -9.02 26.39 21.35
N CYS A 709 -7.79 26.63 20.91
CA CYS A 709 -7.12 25.84 19.89
C CYS A 709 -6.89 24.39 20.36
N LEU A 710 -7.46 23.41 19.66
CA LEU A 710 -7.31 21.97 19.99
C LEU A 710 -6.34 21.25 19.05
N SER A 711 -5.70 20.18 19.51
CA SER A 711 -4.94 19.27 18.63
C SER A 711 -5.75 18.01 18.29
N LEU A 712 -5.39 17.31 17.21
CA LEU A 712 -6.04 16.05 16.77
C LEU A 712 -6.06 14.98 17.87
N ASP A 713 -5.04 14.93 18.75
CA ASP A 713 -4.93 13.95 19.82
C ASP A 713 -5.64 14.36 21.13
N THR A 714 -6.36 15.49 21.13
CA THR A 714 -7.00 16.00 22.34
C THR A 714 -8.19 15.12 22.74
N SER A 715 -8.17 14.55 23.95
CA SER A 715 -9.30 13.83 24.51
C SER A 715 -10.43 14.81 24.89
N ILE A 716 -11.59 14.61 24.29
CA ILE A 716 -12.76 15.47 24.41
C ILE A 716 -13.63 14.97 25.58
N SER A 717 -13.64 15.69 26.71
CA SER A 717 -14.50 15.44 27.89
C SER A 717 -15.75 16.31 27.88
N ASP A 718 -16.86 15.89 28.50
CA ASP A 718 -18.21 16.52 28.44
C ASP A 718 -18.35 18.02 28.82
N ASP A 719 -17.25 18.72 29.11
CA ASP A 719 -17.20 20.18 29.35
C ASP A 719 -17.11 20.97 28.03
N PHE A 720 -18.19 20.97 27.23
CA PHE A 720 -18.29 21.73 25.97
C PHE A 720 -19.11 23.02 26.10
N ILE A 721 -18.71 24.07 25.39
CA ILE A 721 -19.37 25.39 25.41
C ILE A 721 -20.67 25.40 24.59
N LEU A 722 -20.81 24.56 23.55
CA LEU A 722 -22.03 24.46 22.75
C LEU A 722 -22.16 23.09 22.05
N GLN A 723 -23.36 22.52 22.11
CA GLN A 723 -23.75 21.28 21.43
C GLN A 723 -24.70 21.61 20.26
N LEU A 724 -24.29 21.34 19.02
CA LEU A 724 -25.22 21.28 17.90
C LEU A 724 -25.79 19.87 17.76
N THR A 725 -27.11 19.78 17.66
CA THR A 725 -27.78 18.56 17.19
C THR A 725 -28.27 18.86 15.79
N PHE A 726 -27.80 18.10 14.79
CA PHE A 726 -28.28 18.24 13.42
C PHE A 726 -29.78 17.93 13.39
N ASN A 727 -30.61 18.94 13.10
CA ASN A 727 -32.00 18.68 12.75
C ASN A 727 -31.98 18.01 11.39
N SER A 728 -32.63 16.85 11.30
CA SER A 728 -32.71 15.94 10.16
C SER A 728 -33.27 16.56 8.87
N ARG A 729 -32.51 17.46 8.25
CA ARG A 729 -32.73 17.91 6.88
C ARG A 729 -31.42 17.79 6.14
N THR A 730 -31.50 17.08 5.03
CA THR A 730 -30.48 16.93 4.00
C THR A 730 -29.78 18.27 3.71
N PRO A 731 -28.44 18.31 3.61
CA PRO A 731 -27.70 19.48 3.17
C PRO A 731 -28.22 19.95 1.80
N GLU A 732 -28.20 21.26 1.55
CA GLU A 732 -28.74 21.85 0.32
C GLU A 732 -27.58 22.43 -0.48
N ILE A 733 -27.15 21.72 -1.52
CA ILE A 733 -26.07 22.17 -2.41
C ILE A 733 -26.61 23.19 -3.41
N SER A 734 -25.88 24.29 -3.57
CA SER A 734 -26.19 25.36 -4.52
C SER A 734 -24.98 25.63 -5.41
N TYR A 735 -25.18 25.69 -6.73
CA TYR A 735 -24.13 26.00 -7.69
C TYR A 735 -23.94 27.51 -7.84
N GLU A 736 -22.72 27.99 -7.67
CA GLU A 736 -22.31 29.29 -8.20
C GLU A 736 -21.64 29.06 -9.57
N SER A 737 -21.90 29.94 -10.53
CA SER A 737 -21.47 29.81 -11.94
C SER A 737 -19.96 29.90 -12.19
N ASP A 738 -19.13 29.84 -11.15
CA ASP A 738 -17.72 30.23 -11.17
C ASP A 738 -16.81 29.05 -10.76
N ASP A 739 -16.61 28.07 -11.64
CA ASP A 739 -15.55 27.03 -11.69
C ASP A 739 -15.16 26.25 -10.40
N ILE A 740 -15.88 26.42 -9.27
CA ILE A 740 -15.63 25.82 -7.96
C ILE A 740 -16.97 25.32 -7.41
N ASP A 741 -17.02 24.05 -7.03
CA ASP A 741 -18.22 23.44 -6.45
C ASP A 741 -18.34 23.78 -4.96
N LYS A 742 -19.55 24.12 -4.50
CA LYS A 742 -19.86 24.59 -3.13
C LYS A 742 -20.86 23.68 -2.44
N PHE A 743 -20.51 23.18 -1.26
CA PHE A 743 -21.40 22.42 -0.38
C PHE A 743 -21.87 23.29 0.79
N ASN A 744 -23.19 23.50 0.95
CA ASN A 744 -23.74 24.23 2.10
C ASN A 744 -24.28 23.26 3.16
N ILE A 745 -23.80 23.43 4.38
CA ILE A 745 -24.38 22.85 5.60
C ILE A 745 -25.25 23.93 6.23
N ASN A 746 -26.57 23.78 6.11
CA ASN A 746 -27.54 24.68 6.72
C ASN A 746 -27.82 24.24 8.17
N TYR A 747 -27.70 25.16 9.13
CA TYR A 747 -28.08 24.92 10.52
C TYR A 747 -29.01 26.04 11.01
N SER A 748 -29.91 25.70 11.94
CA SER A 748 -30.81 26.67 12.55
C SER A 748 -30.47 26.81 14.03
N PHE A 749 -30.14 28.04 14.45
CA PHE A 749 -30.00 28.38 15.85
C PHE A 749 -31.31 28.93 16.40
N SER A 750 -31.67 28.57 17.63
CA SER A 750 -32.73 29.24 18.38
C SER A 750 -32.25 30.52 19.06
N SER A 751 -30.95 30.65 19.37
CA SER A 751 -30.26 31.88 19.80
C SER A 751 -28.79 31.58 20.13
N LEU A 752 -27.82 32.14 19.40
CA LEU A 752 -26.43 32.21 19.92
C LEU A 752 -26.21 33.54 20.61
N GLU A 753 -25.58 33.51 21.78
CA GLU A 753 -24.94 34.70 22.35
C GLU A 753 -23.77 35.10 21.44
N THR A 754 -23.81 36.32 20.89
CA THR A 754 -22.79 36.89 19.99
C THR A 754 -21.37 36.81 20.55
N THR A 755 -21.25 36.87 21.88
CA THR A 755 -19.99 36.74 22.64
C THR A 755 -19.27 35.40 22.47
N ILE A 756 -19.99 34.32 22.14
CA ILE A 756 -19.38 32.99 21.94
C ILE A 756 -18.81 32.86 20.53
N VAL A 757 -19.50 33.40 19.52
CA VAL A 757 -19.02 33.42 18.12
C VAL A 757 -17.72 34.19 18.03
N ASP A 758 -17.64 35.34 18.70
CA ASP A 758 -16.47 36.22 18.64
C ASP A 758 -15.19 35.58 19.23
N ASN A 759 -15.34 34.63 20.15
CA ASN A 759 -14.24 33.94 20.82
C ASN A 759 -13.92 32.56 20.22
N LEU A 760 -14.55 32.16 19.11
CA LEU A 760 -14.30 30.88 18.45
C LEU A 760 -12.83 30.75 18.02
N GLN A 761 -12.20 29.60 18.31
CA GLN A 761 -10.83 29.24 17.92
C GLN A 761 -10.67 27.84 17.31
N THR A 762 -11.64 26.94 17.47
CA THR A 762 -11.61 25.62 16.82
C THR A 762 -13.01 25.12 16.51
N ILE A 763 -13.15 24.38 15.40
CA ILE A 763 -14.33 23.59 15.08
C ILE A 763 -13.93 22.12 14.96
N VAL A 764 -14.70 21.24 15.60
CA VAL A 764 -14.43 19.80 15.61
C VAL A 764 -15.67 19.01 15.19
N LEU A 765 -15.50 18.05 14.29
CA LEU A 765 -16.49 16.98 14.06
C LEU A 765 -16.06 15.75 14.84
N LEU A 766 -16.96 15.17 15.64
CA LEU A 766 -16.66 14.00 16.46
C LEU A 766 -17.79 12.98 16.52
N VAL A 767 -17.43 11.73 16.82
CA VAL A 767 -18.37 10.63 17.07
C VAL A 767 -18.98 10.78 18.45
N GLU A 768 -20.30 10.90 18.53
CA GLU A 768 -21.00 11.21 19.77
C GLU A 768 -20.82 10.13 20.84
N GLU A 769 -20.88 8.86 20.44
CA GLU A 769 -20.84 7.72 21.37
C GLU A 769 -19.47 7.52 22.00
N THR A 770 -18.39 7.86 21.30
CA THR A 770 -17.01 7.57 21.76
C THR A 770 -16.17 8.82 21.99
N LYS A 771 -16.66 9.98 21.53
CA LYS A 771 -15.96 11.27 21.51
C LYS A 771 -14.70 11.32 20.64
N ASP A 772 -14.56 10.42 19.67
CA ASP A 772 -13.40 10.39 18.78
C ASP A 772 -13.48 11.56 17.77
N ILE A 773 -12.41 12.35 17.66
CA ILE A 773 -12.30 13.45 16.68
C ILE A 773 -12.17 12.87 15.27
N ILE A 774 -12.96 13.37 14.33
CA ILE A 774 -12.94 13.00 12.91
C ILE A 774 -12.36 14.14 12.06
N MET A 775 -12.74 15.38 12.33
CA MET A 775 -12.31 16.57 11.58
C MET A 775 -12.04 17.73 12.54
N LEU A 776 -11.06 18.58 12.21
CA LEU A 776 -10.66 19.72 13.02
C LEU A 776 -10.25 20.91 12.14
N ILE A 777 -10.70 22.12 12.51
CA ILE A 777 -10.39 23.40 11.84
C ILE A 777 -9.84 24.39 12.87
N ASN A 778 -8.63 24.93 12.63
CA ASN A 778 -7.86 25.72 13.60
C ASN A 778 -7.28 27.06 13.11
N ASP A 779 -7.49 27.47 11.85
CA ASP A 779 -6.87 28.69 11.33
C ASP A 779 -7.72 29.93 11.56
N ASP A 780 -7.05 30.98 12.01
CA ASP A 780 -7.66 32.25 12.38
C ASP A 780 -8.42 32.90 11.21
N ASN A 781 -7.89 32.84 9.98
CA ASN A 781 -8.57 33.43 8.81
C ASN A 781 -9.83 32.65 8.42
N SER A 782 -9.74 31.31 8.43
CA SER A 782 -10.85 30.40 8.17
C SER A 782 -11.93 30.56 9.25
N ILE A 783 -11.52 30.68 10.52
CA ILE A 783 -12.41 30.88 11.66
C ILE A 783 -13.10 32.24 11.61
N GLU A 784 -12.41 33.33 11.28
CA GLU A 784 -13.02 34.66 11.16
C GLU A 784 -14.07 34.75 10.04
N GLN A 785 -13.82 34.11 8.89
CA GLN A 785 -14.82 34.02 7.84
C GLN A 785 -16.00 33.12 8.25
N LEU A 786 -15.73 32.03 8.97
CA LEU A 786 -16.77 31.17 9.51
C LEU A 786 -17.60 31.85 10.62
N LYS A 787 -17.03 32.73 11.43
CA LYS A 787 -17.79 33.58 12.37
C LYS A 787 -18.82 34.44 11.64
N THR A 788 -18.48 34.89 10.43
CA THR A 788 -19.41 35.65 9.58
C THR A 788 -20.53 34.76 9.05
N SER A 789 -20.23 33.54 8.60
CA SER A 789 -21.23 32.57 8.12
C SER A 789 -22.10 31.97 9.25
N LEU A 790 -21.54 31.80 10.45
CA LEU A 790 -22.24 31.44 11.70
C LEU A 790 -23.34 32.43 12.08
N ARG A 791 -23.13 33.70 11.77
CA ARG A 791 -24.15 34.75 11.97
C ARG A 791 -25.24 34.73 10.89
N SER A 792 -24.98 34.15 9.70
CA SER A 792 -25.96 34.01 8.62
C SER A 792 -26.70 32.66 8.61
N GLY A 793 -26.26 31.68 9.39
CA GLY A 793 -26.90 30.36 9.48
C GLY A 793 -26.40 29.32 8.46
N GLU A 794 -25.29 29.61 7.77
CA GLU A 794 -24.74 28.75 6.72
C GLU A 794 -23.27 28.37 7.02
N PHE A 795 -22.85 27.16 6.68
CA PHE A 795 -21.45 26.72 6.74
C PHE A 795 -21.09 26.11 5.40
N ASN A 796 -20.08 26.65 4.73
CA ASN A 796 -19.75 26.30 3.35
C ASN A 796 -18.42 25.54 3.29
N VAL A 797 -18.38 24.44 2.53
CA VAL A 797 -17.15 23.74 2.16
C VAL A 797 -17.03 23.81 0.64
N TYR A 798 -15.83 24.12 0.15
CA TYR A 798 -15.54 24.29 -1.28
C TYR A 798 -14.63 23.17 -1.78
N PHE A 799 -14.78 22.81 -3.06
CA PHE A 799 -14.05 21.69 -3.68
C PHE A 799 -13.55 22.07 -5.07
N LYS A 800 -12.41 21.50 -5.48
CA LYS A 800 -11.88 21.68 -6.82
C LYS A 800 -11.14 20.46 -7.37
#